data_AF-A0A368UJS8-F1
#
_entry.id   AF-A0A368UJS8-F1
#
_cell.length_a   1.000
_cell.length_b   1.000
_cell.length_c   1.000
_cell.angle_alpha   90.00
_cell.angle_beta   90.00
_cell.angle_gamma   90.00
#
_symmetry.space_group_name_H-M   'P 1'
#
loop_
_entity.id
_entity.type
_entity.pdbx_description
1 polymer ?
#
loop_
_entity_poly.entity_id
_entity_poly.type
_entity_poly.pdbx_seq_one_letter_code
_entity_poly.pdbx_strand_id
1 'polypeptide(L)'
;MRITIAYNLRSDDSEATAELISAEDIDRIYKTISSLQHTVTVVEVSGKPNEVIERLLDSEPELIFNLAEGTIGSSREAFYPGLYEQMGVPFTGGNASLLHLNLDKHLAKTVLASRGIRVPQGVLLTPKDNILPDGLNYPLIIKPNSEGSSIGISQDSVVETPEAAKKRIREMLSHYPAGLVVEEFITGRELSVPFLENYPGKILDIVEHTFDLSKTGGKYNIYDYGLKQGTSAADSVHVVCPARINAQEEKAVLEMARQVFDIMTCPDLGRVDIRLHSNGQPYFIELNPLPSLHPDASLMMAAGTRGLEFREVIRLIIRSAARRYRIPLRQPRKSVTSDYRSGEQRPTARELGIQVGRLQPGIQNAITDVKGVRVGHFTRIEDNVQLPRQMEATSVRTGVTAILPAGHAYTNRLVAGGFILNGVGEMAGLTQVIETGWLETPVMLTNSHSVGRVHAGVINQMIKKYPSLGTETDVVLPVVGEADDSFLNDVRVGSCSAQDATRAMEAATEKGCLQGSVGAGVGMTSFDFAGGIGTSSRIIDMPEGGGFTVGVLVLSNFGKMRNLTIDGAVVGKQLDSEFDYAGRREMSEGSVIVVVATDVPLISSQLNRLSKRAALGLGRTGSYAASTSGEIIVAFSTGNRKPRPSPSGSNFITLKCISDYHINLVYEAVVEATEEAVLNAIFCSGGMSGRLQRWCPAIPHDRVLEILHKRNG
;
A
#
# COMPACT_ATOMS: atom_id res chain seq x y z
N MET A 1 3.15 21.02 0.58
CA MET A 1 4.48 21.59 0.85
C MET A 1 4.88 22.43 -0.34
N ARG A 2 5.59 23.53 -0.12
CA ARG A 2 6.33 24.25 -1.14
C ARG A 2 7.64 23.52 -1.39
N ILE A 3 7.76 22.91 -2.56
CA ILE A 3 8.95 22.19 -2.99
C ILE A 3 9.66 23.04 -4.03
N THR A 4 10.92 23.37 -3.78
CA THR A 4 11.77 24.02 -4.77
C THR A 4 12.62 22.98 -5.46
N ILE A 5 12.49 22.84 -6.78
CA ILE A 5 13.41 22.02 -7.58
C ILE A 5 14.63 22.88 -7.85
N ALA A 6 15.76 22.54 -7.25
CA ALA A 6 17.03 23.22 -7.47
C ALA A 6 17.87 22.43 -8.46
N TYR A 7 18.32 23.06 -9.55
CA TYR A 7 19.00 22.36 -10.64
C TYR A 7 20.04 23.26 -11.32
N ASN A 8 21.02 22.64 -11.97
CA ASN A 8 21.92 23.29 -12.92
C ASN A 8 21.50 22.88 -14.34
N LEU A 9 21.14 23.83 -15.19
CA LEU A 9 20.66 23.55 -16.54
C LEU A 9 21.81 23.17 -17.48
N ARG A 10 21.64 22.09 -18.25
CA ARG A 10 22.50 21.81 -19.40
C ARG A 10 22.26 22.83 -20.51
N SER A 11 23.21 23.74 -20.71
CA SER A 11 23.11 24.82 -21.71
C SER A 11 23.54 24.43 -23.12
N ASP A 12 24.33 23.35 -23.27
CA ASP A 12 24.87 22.87 -24.54
C ASP A 12 25.18 21.36 -24.48
N ASP A 13 25.62 20.79 -25.60
CA ASP A 13 26.00 19.37 -25.71
C ASP A 13 27.49 19.10 -25.42
N SER A 14 28.19 20.03 -24.79
CA SER A 14 29.62 19.87 -24.49
C SER A 14 29.87 18.87 -23.35
N GLU A 15 31.08 18.28 -23.33
CA GLU A 15 31.52 17.38 -22.27
C GLU A 15 31.53 18.05 -20.89
N ALA A 16 31.72 19.36 -20.84
CA ALA A 16 31.76 20.14 -19.60
C ALA A 16 30.38 20.32 -18.94
N THR A 17 29.28 20.15 -19.68
CA THR A 17 27.90 20.32 -19.17
C THR A 17 27.13 19.00 -19.14
N ALA A 18 27.80 17.88 -19.46
CA ALA A 18 27.21 16.56 -19.61
C ALA A 18 26.55 16.00 -18.33
N GLU A 19 27.01 16.44 -17.18
CA GLU A 19 26.48 16.12 -15.85
C GLU A 19 25.20 16.91 -15.53
N LEU A 20 24.95 18.01 -16.23
CA LEU A 20 23.84 18.90 -15.93
C LEU A 20 22.53 18.34 -16.50
N ILE A 21 21.42 18.68 -15.86
CA ILE A 21 20.11 18.12 -16.20
C ILE A 21 19.50 18.82 -17.43
N SER A 22 18.82 18.03 -18.28
CA SER A 22 18.15 18.53 -19.48
C SER A 22 16.87 19.30 -19.15
N ALA A 23 16.46 20.22 -20.03
CA ALA A 23 15.19 20.94 -19.90
C ALA A 23 13.97 19.99 -19.88
N GLU A 24 14.05 18.88 -20.63
CA GLU A 24 12.99 17.87 -20.69
C GLU A 24 12.84 17.14 -19.35
N ASP A 25 13.95 16.73 -18.73
CA ASP A 25 13.93 16.04 -17.43
C ASP A 25 13.44 16.96 -16.31
N ILE A 26 13.85 18.24 -16.33
CA ILE A 26 13.34 19.25 -15.40
C ILE A 26 11.82 19.37 -15.52
N ASP A 27 11.30 19.49 -16.75
CA ASP A 27 9.86 19.60 -17.00
C ASP A 27 9.10 18.32 -16.55
N ARG A 28 9.67 17.13 -16.81
CA ARG A 28 9.11 15.85 -16.36
C ARG A 28 9.04 15.75 -14.84
N ILE A 29 10.10 16.12 -14.14
CA ILE A 29 10.16 16.12 -12.67
C ILE A 29 9.22 17.19 -12.12
N TYR A 30 9.22 18.40 -12.68
CA TYR A 30 8.30 19.48 -12.32
C TYR A 30 6.84 19.04 -12.43
N LYS A 31 6.43 18.49 -13.58
CA LYS A 31 5.08 17.97 -13.81
C LYS A 31 4.74 16.86 -12.82
N THR A 32 5.68 15.97 -12.54
CA THR A 32 5.47 14.85 -11.61
C THR A 32 5.30 15.33 -10.17
N ILE A 33 6.18 16.17 -9.65
CA ILE A 33 6.08 16.72 -8.29
C ILE A 33 4.82 17.59 -8.16
N SER A 34 4.49 18.38 -9.19
CA SER A 34 3.25 19.15 -9.24
C SER A 34 2.02 18.23 -9.20
N SER A 35 2.06 17.11 -9.94
CA SER A 35 1.00 16.09 -9.93
C SER A 35 0.83 15.42 -8.57
N LEU A 36 1.80 15.54 -7.64
CA LEU A 36 1.70 15.08 -6.25
C LEU A 36 1.03 16.10 -5.32
N GLN A 37 0.50 17.21 -5.87
CA GLN A 37 -0.16 18.30 -5.13
C GLN A 37 0.77 19.05 -4.16
N HIS A 38 2.03 19.20 -4.55
CA HIS A 38 2.94 20.16 -3.95
C HIS A 38 2.87 21.48 -4.72
N THR A 39 3.15 22.60 -4.05
CA THR A 39 3.43 23.86 -4.75
C THR A 39 4.87 23.77 -5.20
N VAL A 40 5.12 23.84 -6.50
CA VAL A 40 6.46 23.60 -7.05
C VAL A 40 7.00 24.86 -7.70
N THR A 41 8.20 25.26 -7.30
CA THR A 41 8.98 26.32 -7.93
C THR A 41 10.25 25.72 -8.50
N VAL A 42 10.59 26.04 -9.73
CA VAL A 42 11.87 25.63 -10.34
C VAL A 42 12.87 26.77 -10.16
N VAL A 43 14.04 26.47 -9.61
CA VAL A 43 15.12 27.44 -9.40
C VAL A 43 16.39 26.91 -10.03
N GLU A 44 16.83 27.59 -11.08
CA GLU A 44 18.17 27.39 -11.63
C GLU A 44 19.19 27.99 -10.65
N VAL A 45 20.18 27.20 -10.22
CA VAL A 45 21.12 27.58 -9.16
C VAL A 45 22.56 27.88 -9.63
N SER A 46 22.80 28.00 -10.94
CA SER A 46 24.06 28.49 -11.50
C SER A 46 24.19 30.01 -11.36
N GLY A 47 25.42 30.51 -11.38
CA GLY A 47 25.72 31.94 -11.28
C GLY A 47 26.30 32.34 -9.92
N LYS A 48 26.20 33.63 -9.56
CA LYS A 48 26.84 34.14 -8.34
C LYS A 48 26.10 33.67 -7.08
N PRO A 49 26.80 33.29 -6.00
CA PRO A 49 26.16 32.77 -4.80
C PRO A 49 25.08 33.67 -4.19
N ASN A 50 25.26 34.98 -4.18
CA ASN A 50 24.27 35.93 -3.65
C ASN A 50 22.95 35.89 -4.45
N GLU A 51 23.02 35.83 -5.77
CA GLU A 51 21.84 35.76 -6.66
C GLU A 51 21.15 34.39 -6.56
N VAL A 52 21.92 33.32 -6.32
CA VAL A 52 21.37 31.97 -6.08
C VAL A 52 20.63 31.92 -4.75
N ILE A 53 21.21 32.47 -3.69
CA ILE A 53 20.59 32.54 -2.36
C ILE A 53 19.29 33.33 -2.43
N GLU A 54 19.30 34.49 -3.09
CA GLU A 54 18.11 35.33 -3.28
C GLU A 54 16.98 34.54 -3.97
N ARG A 55 17.27 33.91 -5.12
CA ARG A 55 16.28 33.08 -5.84
C ARG A 55 15.76 31.90 -5.01
N LEU A 56 16.61 31.25 -4.23
CA LEU A 56 16.20 30.15 -3.35
C LEU A 56 15.30 30.64 -2.22
N LEU A 57 15.63 31.76 -1.57
CA LEU A 57 14.82 32.34 -0.49
C LEU A 57 13.48 32.86 -1.00
N ASP A 58 13.45 33.52 -2.17
CA ASP A 58 12.23 34.02 -2.81
C ASP A 58 11.24 32.89 -3.14
N SER A 59 11.73 31.66 -3.33
CA SER A 59 10.90 30.48 -3.56
C SER A 59 10.22 29.93 -2.28
N GLU A 60 10.58 30.44 -1.10
CA GLU A 60 10.09 30.05 0.23
C GLU A 60 10.02 28.52 0.46
N PRO A 61 11.10 27.75 0.21
CA PRO A 61 11.06 26.30 0.21
C PRO A 61 10.75 25.72 1.60
N GLU A 62 9.79 24.80 1.67
CA GLU A 62 9.64 23.89 2.82
C GLU A 62 10.53 22.65 2.64
N LEU A 63 10.85 22.29 1.39
CA LEU A 63 11.77 21.21 1.00
C LEU A 63 12.41 21.58 -0.35
N ILE A 64 13.72 21.37 -0.49
CA ILE A 64 14.40 21.45 -1.79
C ILE A 64 14.51 20.04 -2.39
N PHE A 65 13.98 19.85 -3.58
CA PHE A 65 14.25 18.66 -4.39
C PHE A 65 15.56 18.91 -5.15
N ASN A 66 16.66 18.39 -4.62
CA ASN A 66 18.00 18.67 -5.13
C ASN A 66 18.29 17.86 -6.40
N LEU A 67 18.65 18.56 -7.47
CA LEU A 67 19.19 18.05 -8.73
C LEU A 67 20.43 18.86 -9.14
N ALA A 68 21.00 19.63 -8.22
CA ALA A 68 22.10 20.52 -8.49
C ALA A 68 23.44 19.82 -8.23
N GLU A 69 24.24 19.67 -9.29
CA GLU A 69 25.57 19.03 -9.26
C GLU A 69 26.70 20.07 -9.10
N GLY A 70 26.43 21.35 -9.36
CA GLY A 70 27.45 22.40 -9.37
C GLY A 70 28.32 22.36 -10.61
N THR A 71 29.05 23.45 -10.86
CA THR A 71 29.78 23.64 -12.12
C THR A 71 31.27 23.93 -11.93
N ILE A 72 31.72 24.20 -10.70
CA ILE A 72 33.09 24.65 -10.42
C ILE A 72 33.66 23.95 -9.20
N GLY A 73 34.88 23.40 -9.35
CA GLY A 73 35.68 22.86 -8.27
C GLY A 73 35.49 21.36 -8.01
N SER A 74 36.42 20.78 -7.26
CA SER A 74 36.46 19.33 -6.94
C SER A 74 35.43 18.91 -5.88
N SER A 75 34.69 19.85 -5.31
CA SER A 75 33.63 19.61 -4.32
C SER A 75 32.29 20.21 -4.79
N ARG A 76 32.12 20.37 -6.11
CA ARG A 76 30.99 21.10 -6.72
C ARG A 76 29.62 20.56 -6.26
N GLU A 77 29.46 19.24 -6.20
CA GLU A 77 28.20 18.60 -5.78
C GLU A 77 27.85 18.90 -4.31
N ALA A 78 28.85 19.16 -3.48
CA ALA A 78 28.67 19.45 -2.06
C ALA A 78 28.25 20.90 -1.79
N PHE A 79 28.47 21.81 -2.74
CA PHE A 79 28.27 23.24 -2.53
C PHE A 79 26.81 23.57 -2.16
N TYR A 80 25.85 23.12 -2.97
CA TYR A 80 24.45 23.47 -2.73
C TYR A 80 23.85 22.80 -1.50
N PRO A 81 24.09 21.51 -1.22
CA PRO A 81 23.63 20.90 0.02
C PRO A 81 24.23 21.58 1.25
N GLY A 82 25.50 22.01 1.19
CA GLY A 82 26.11 22.81 2.26
C GLY A 82 25.41 24.16 2.43
N LEU A 83 25.01 24.80 1.33
CA LEU A 83 24.22 26.02 1.36
C LEU A 83 22.82 25.79 1.97
N TYR A 84 22.13 24.71 1.58
CA TYR A 84 20.80 24.37 2.12
C TYR A 84 20.86 24.10 3.62
N GLU A 85 21.90 23.39 4.10
CA GLU A 85 22.16 23.17 5.52
C GLU A 85 22.35 24.48 6.29
N GLN A 86 23.16 25.41 5.76
CA GLN A 86 23.37 26.72 6.38
C GLN A 86 22.12 27.60 6.38
N MET A 87 21.27 27.49 5.35
CA MET A 87 19.97 28.17 5.29
C MET A 87 18.93 27.53 6.21
N GLY A 88 19.20 26.34 6.77
CA GLY A 88 18.23 25.59 7.58
C GLY A 88 17.07 25.02 6.77
N VAL A 89 17.25 24.84 5.45
CA VAL A 89 16.21 24.35 4.54
C VAL A 89 16.37 22.85 4.33
N PRO A 90 15.34 22.03 4.60
CA PRO A 90 15.35 20.60 4.28
C PRO A 90 15.55 20.31 2.79
N PHE A 91 16.20 19.20 2.43
CA PHE A 91 16.40 18.82 1.02
C PHE A 91 16.45 17.30 0.80
N THR A 92 16.24 16.86 -0.44
CA THR A 92 16.37 15.45 -0.85
C THR A 92 17.82 15.09 -1.20
N GLY A 93 18.20 13.83 -0.99
CA GLY A 93 19.51 13.30 -1.36
C GLY A 93 20.59 13.54 -0.30
N GLY A 94 21.84 13.25 -0.68
CA GLY A 94 23.01 13.31 0.20
C GLY A 94 23.37 14.72 0.67
N ASN A 95 23.93 14.84 1.87
CA ASN A 95 24.46 16.10 2.38
C ASN A 95 25.83 16.44 1.75
N ALA A 96 26.38 17.62 2.09
CA ALA A 96 27.65 18.10 1.55
C ALA A 96 28.80 17.11 1.78
N SER A 97 28.88 16.53 2.98
CA SER A 97 29.91 15.54 3.31
C SER A 97 29.80 14.28 2.44
N LEU A 98 28.58 13.76 2.24
CA LEU A 98 28.36 12.56 1.44
C LEU A 98 28.71 12.80 -0.03
N LEU A 99 28.27 13.93 -0.59
CA LEU A 99 28.53 14.27 -2.01
C LEU A 99 30.01 14.54 -2.25
N HIS A 100 30.66 15.32 -1.40
CA HIS A 100 32.10 15.54 -1.54
C HIS A 100 32.90 14.23 -1.44
N LEU A 101 32.56 13.38 -0.46
CA LEU A 101 33.23 12.11 -0.24
C LEU A 101 33.13 11.21 -1.48
N ASN A 102 31.97 11.14 -2.12
CA ASN A 102 31.75 10.25 -3.25
C ASN A 102 32.19 10.82 -4.60
N LEU A 103 32.22 12.15 -4.75
CA LEU A 103 32.82 12.80 -5.90
C LEU A 103 34.35 12.58 -5.95
N ASP A 104 35.01 12.51 -4.79
CA ASP A 104 36.41 12.11 -4.69
C ASP A 104 36.54 10.57 -4.68
N LYS A 105 36.79 9.98 -5.86
CA LYS A 105 36.87 8.52 -6.02
C LYS A 105 37.93 7.88 -5.15
N HIS A 106 39.09 8.51 -5.00
CA HIS A 106 40.17 7.97 -4.18
C HIS A 106 39.77 7.95 -2.70
N LEU A 107 39.17 9.04 -2.21
CA LEU A 107 38.74 9.14 -0.83
C LEU A 107 37.60 8.15 -0.51
N ALA A 108 36.57 8.06 -1.36
CA ALA A 108 35.47 7.10 -1.21
C ALA A 108 36.00 5.66 -1.10
N LYS A 109 36.90 5.27 -2.02
CA LYS A 109 37.51 3.94 -2.03
C LYS A 109 38.37 3.68 -0.81
N THR A 110 39.16 4.67 -0.37
CA THR A 110 39.98 4.56 0.84
C THR A 110 39.12 4.31 2.07
N VAL A 111 38.02 5.05 2.23
CA VAL A 111 37.07 4.86 3.33
C VAL A 111 36.43 3.47 3.28
N LEU A 112 35.91 3.04 2.14
CA LEU A 112 35.26 1.74 1.99
C LEU A 112 36.25 0.57 2.15
N ALA A 113 37.45 0.67 1.60
CA ALA A 113 38.52 -0.32 1.77
C ALA A 113 38.90 -0.49 3.25
N SER A 114 38.98 0.61 4.01
CA SER A 114 39.25 0.55 5.46
C SER A 114 38.16 -0.18 6.26
N ARG A 115 36.96 -0.32 5.68
CA ARG A 115 35.82 -1.06 6.24
C ARG A 115 35.65 -2.46 5.66
N GLY A 116 36.61 -2.93 4.87
CA GLY A 116 36.61 -4.28 4.30
C GLY A 116 35.85 -4.43 2.98
N ILE A 117 35.36 -3.33 2.39
CA ILE A 117 34.79 -3.37 1.04
C ILE A 117 35.91 -3.53 0.03
N ARG A 118 35.75 -4.51 -0.86
CA ARG A 118 36.72 -4.75 -1.92
C ARG A 118 36.65 -3.65 -2.97
N VAL A 119 37.75 -2.94 -3.17
CA VAL A 119 37.96 -1.92 -4.21
C VAL A 119 39.16 -2.32 -5.07
N PRO A 120 39.27 -1.84 -6.32
CA PRO A 120 40.49 -2.03 -7.12
C PRO A 120 41.72 -1.43 -6.42
N GLN A 121 42.85 -2.11 -6.48
CA GLN A 121 44.10 -1.56 -5.94
C GLN A 121 44.53 -0.38 -6.82
N GLY A 122 44.84 0.76 -6.20
CA GLY A 122 45.16 1.96 -6.95
C GLY A 122 45.70 3.08 -6.09
N VAL A 123 46.14 4.15 -6.76
CA VAL A 123 46.75 5.33 -6.15
C VAL A 123 46.18 6.60 -6.75
N LEU A 124 46.22 7.69 -5.97
CA LEU A 124 45.95 9.04 -6.45
C LEU A 124 47.27 9.69 -6.88
N LEU A 125 47.31 10.14 -8.12
CA LEU A 125 48.41 10.94 -8.66
C LEU A 125 47.98 12.39 -8.83
N THR A 126 48.83 13.32 -8.41
CA THR A 126 48.60 14.77 -8.52
C THR A 126 49.71 15.44 -9.33
N PRO A 127 49.56 16.70 -9.77
CA PRO A 127 50.66 17.41 -10.43
C PRO A 127 51.96 17.49 -9.61
N LYS A 128 51.87 17.42 -8.28
CA LYS A 128 53.02 17.43 -7.37
C LYS A 128 53.61 16.04 -7.12
N ASP A 129 52.79 15.00 -7.24
CA ASP A 129 53.15 13.61 -7.00
C ASP A 129 52.55 12.72 -8.10
N ASN A 130 53.24 12.66 -9.24
CA ASN A 130 52.76 12.04 -10.48
C ASN A 130 53.53 10.76 -10.86
N ILE A 131 54.33 10.24 -9.94
CA ILE A 131 55.12 9.03 -10.17
C ILE A 131 54.26 7.82 -9.80
N LEU A 132 53.98 6.98 -10.79
CA LEU A 132 53.30 5.71 -10.55
C LEU A 132 54.22 4.77 -9.74
N PRO A 133 53.79 4.27 -8.58
CA PRO A 133 54.59 3.33 -7.79
C PRO A 133 54.60 1.94 -8.43
N ASP A 134 55.65 1.17 -8.13
CA ASP A 134 55.74 -0.23 -8.50
C ASP A 134 54.73 -1.07 -7.69
N GLY A 135 54.19 -2.15 -8.28
CA GLY A 135 53.34 -3.12 -7.58
C GLY A 135 51.85 -3.13 -7.93
N LEU A 136 51.42 -2.38 -8.96
CA LEU A 136 50.09 -2.51 -9.56
C LEU A 136 50.12 -3.51 -10.73
N ASN A 137 49.08 -4.33 -10.88
CA ASN A 137 48.97 -5.30 -11.96
C ASN A 137 48.25 -4.71 -13.19
N TYR A 138 48.88 -4.83 -14.35
CA TYR A 138 48.29 -4.41 -15.63
C TYR A 138 47.21 -5.41 -16.11
N PRO A 139 46.16 -4.96 -16.83
CA PRO A 139 45.92 -3.58 -17.28
C PRO A 139 45.48 -2.63 -16.15
N LEU A 140 45.84 -1.35 -16.28
CA LEU A 140 45.41 -0.27 -15.38
C LEU A 140 44.37 0.61 -16.06
N ILE A 141 43.47 1.21 -15.29
CA ILE A 141 42.57 2.26 -15.75
C ILE A 141 42.91 3.59 -15.08
N ILE A 142 43.03 4.64 -15.88
CA ILE A 142 43.37 6.01 -15.47
C ILE A 142 42.12 6.88 -15.60
N LYS A 143 41.65 7.44 -14.48
CA LYS A 143 40.41 8.21 -14.41
C LYS A 143 40.63 9.55 -13.70
N PRO A 144 39.93 10.63 -14.09
CA PRO A 144 39.90 11.84 -13.27
C PRO A 144 39.32 11.56 -11.87
N ASN A 145 39.96 12.09 -10.82
CA ASN A 145 39.54 11.80 -9.45
C ASN A 145 38.15 12.37 -9.15
N SER A 146 37.89 13.61 -9.56
CA SER A 146 36.73 14.40 -9.15
C SER A 146 35.69 14.65 -10.25
N GLU A 147 35.70 13.91 -11.36
CA GLU A 147 34.72 14.05 -12.45
C GLU A 147 33.71 12.89 -12.46
N GLY A 148 32.43 13.13 -12.69
CA GLY A 148 31.40 12.11 -12.85
C GLY A 148 31.15 11.77 -14.33
N SER A 149 30.02 11.10 -14.59
CA SER A 149 29.48 10.83 -15.95
C SER A 149 30.46 10.28 -17.02
N SER A 150 31.52 9.58 -16.59
CA SER A 150 32.62 9.09 -17.45
C SER A 150 33.42 10.18 -18.19
N ILE A 151 33.37 11.44 -17.72
CA ILE A 151 34.19 12.53 -18.29
C ILE A 151 35.67 12.14 -18.24
N GLY A 152 36.36 12.29 -19.37
CA GLY A 152 37.76 11.91 -19.51
C GLY A 152 38.05 10.39 -19.54
N ILE A 153 37.03 9.53 -19.59
CA ILE A 153 37.19 8.08 -19.73
C ILE A 153 36.91 7.65 -21.18
N SER A 154 37.91 7.07 -21.82
CA SER A 154 37.81 6.44 -23.14
C SER A 154 38.48 5.06 -23.14
N GLN A 155 38.49 4.37 -24.27
CA GLN A 155 39.25 3.12 -24.44
C GLN A 155 40.75 3.31 -24.13
N ASP A 156 41.30 4.49 -24.43
CA ASP A 156 42.71 4.84 -24.13
C ASP A 156 42.98 5.10 -22.64
N SER A 157 41.92 5.15 -21.82
CA SER A 157 42.07 5.22 -20.36
C SER A 157 42.49 3.87 -19.77
N VAL A 158 42.40 2.76 -20.51
CA VAL A 158 42.95 1.46 -20.08
C VAL A 158 44.29 1.21 -20.76
N VAL A 159 45.33 1.06 -19.94
CA VAL A 159 46.73 0.93 -20.37
C VAL A 159 47.27 -0.44 -19.96
N GLU A 160 48.00 -1.09 -20.88
CA GLU A 160 48.57 -2.44 -20.65
C GLU A 160 50.06 -2.42 -20.28
N THR A 161 50.74 -1.27 -20.42
CA THR A 161 52.18 -1.16 -20.17
C THR A 161 52.55 0.08 -19.33
N PRO A 162 53.68 0.04 -18.60
CA PRO A 162 54.21 1.20 -17.87
C PRO A 162 54.45 2.43 -18.73
N GLU A 163 54.91 2.24 -19.97
CA GLU A 163 55.19 3.33 -20.90
C GLU A 163 53.89 4.04 -21.32
N ALA A 164 52.85 3.26 -21.63
CA ALA A 164 51.52 3.77 -21.96
C ALA A 164 50.89 4.51 -20.77
N ALA A 165 51.01 3.95 -19.56
CA ALA A 165 50.54 4.60 -18.34
C ALA A 165 51.20 5.96 -18.12
N LYS A 166 52.53 6.04 -18.19
CA LYS A 166 53.28 7.31 -18.03
C LYS A 166 52.88 8.35 -19.07
N LYS A 167 52.63 7.94 -20.31
CA LYS A 167 52.17 8.84 -21.37
C LYS A 167 50.78 9.40 -21.04
N ARG A 168 49.82 8.52 -20.75
CA ARG A 168 48.43 8.89 -20.47
C ARG A 168 48.29 9.75 -19.21
N ILE A 169 49.02 9.43 -18.14
CA ILE A 169 49.07 10.23 -16.90
C ILE A 169 49.51 11.67 -17.19
N ARG A 170 50.57 11.87 -17.99
CA ARG A 170 51.05 13.21 -18.35
C ARG A 170 50.01 14.00 -19.16
N GLU A 171 49.35 13.34 -20.11
CA GLU A 171 48.32 13.96 -20.96
C GLU A 171 47.08 14.37 -20.15
N MET A 172 46.64 13.53 -19.22
CA MET A 172 45.43 13.80 -18.43
C MET A 172 45.69 14.78 -17.28
N LEU A 173 46.85 14.75 -16.62
CA LEU A 173 47.16 15.65 -15.50
C LEU A 173 47.19 17.13 -15.90
N SER A 174 47.48 17.46 -17.16
CA SER A 174 47.40 18.85 -17.63
C SER A 174 45.97 19.37 -17.72
N HIS A 175 45.00 18.47 -17.87
CA HIS A 175 43.58 18.79 -18.01
C HIS A 175 42.80 18.63 -16.69
N TYR A 176 43.26 17.74 -15.80
CA TYR A 176 42.60 17.42 -14.52
C TYR A 176 43.54 17.68 -13.33
N PRO A 177 43.70 18.95 -12.90
CA PRO A 177 44.63 19.32 -11.83
C PRO A 177 44.23 18.79 -10.44
N ALA A 178 42.97 18.36 -10.26
CA ALA A 178 42.48 17.71 -9.03
C ALA A 178 43.07 16.30 -8.82
N GLY A 179 43.75 15.76 -9.82
CA GLY A 179 44.44 14.47 -9.76
C GLY A 179 43.72 13.36 -10.52
N LEU A 180 44.45 12.25 -10.69
CA LEU A 180 44.01 11.05 -11.39
C LEU A 180 44.04 9.85 -10.45
N VAL A 181 42.99 9.05 -10.49
CA VAL A 181 43.00 7.71 -9.90
C VAL A 181 43.56 6.75 -10.94
N VAL A 182 44.67 6.10 -10.59
CA VAL A 182 45.27 5.02 -11.37
C VAL A 182 45.07 3.71 -10.61
N GLU A 183 44.26 2.82 -11.15
CA GLU A 183 43.85 1.59 -10.48
C GLU A 183 43.90 0.37 -11.40
N GLU A 184 43.98 -0.82 -10.81
CA GLU A 184 43.87 -2.08 -11.56
C GLU A 184 42.52 -2.18 -12.27
N PHE A 185 42.55 -2.52 -13.56
CA PHE A 185 41.33 -2.68 -14.34
C PHE A 185 40.69 -4.04 -14.05
N ILE A 186 39.60 -4.02 -13.28
CA ILE A 186 38.80 -5.22 -13.01
C ILE A 186 38.08 -5.64 -14.29
N THR A 187 38.45 -6.80 -14.85
CA THR A 187 37.76 -7.39 -16.00
C THR A 187 36.43 -7.99 -15.57
N GLY A 188 35.43 -8.03 -16.46
CA GLY A 188 34.14 -8.71 -16.20
C GLY A 188 32.92 -7.83 -16.45
N ARG A 189 31.85 -8.06 -15.68
CA ARG A 189 30.53 -7.46 -15.88
C ARG A 189 30.40 -6.14 -15.13
N GLU A 190 29.69 -5.18 -15.71
CA GLU A 190 29.42 -3.86 -15.12
C GLU A 190 27.98 -3.84 -14.61
N LEU A 191 27.84 -3.72 -13.29
CA LEU A 191 26.56 -3.84 -12.59
C LEU A 191 26.29 -2.55 -11.81
N SER A 192 25.03 -2.13 -11.82
CA SER A 192 24.53 -1.04 -10.98
C SER A 192 23.48 -1.59 -10.03
N VAL A 193 23.55 -1.21 -8.76
CA VAL A 193 22.60 -1.60 -7.72
C VAL A 193 21.93 -0.34 -7.18
N PRO A 194 20.70 -0.03 -7.63
CA PRO A 194 19.98 1.14 -7.16
C PRO A 194 19.37 0.95 -5.77
N PHE A 195 19.22 2.06 -5.05
CA PHE A 195 18.69 2.14 -3.70
C PHE A 195 17.63 3.23 -3.59
N LEU A 196 16.59 2.93 -2.82
CA LEU A 196 15.49 3.82 -2.50
C LEU A 196 15.04 3.57 -1.06
N GLU A 197 15.32 4.50 -0.14
CA GLU A 197 15.19 4.30 1.32
C GLU A 197 13.77 3.89 1.76
N ASN A 198 12.75 4.44 1.11
CA ASN A 198 11.34 4.19 1.43
C ASN A 198 10.72 3.01 0.65
N TYR A 199 11.52 2.26 -0.11
CA TYR A 199 11.07 1.04 -0.78
C TYR A 199 11.35 -0.21 0.09
N PRO A 200 10.46 -1.22 0.11
CA PRO A 200 10.69 -2.46 0.87
C PRO A 200 12.02 -3.14 0.52
N GLY A 201 12.84 -3.43 1.53
CA GLY A 201 14.18 -4.01 1.33
C GLY A 201 15.24 -3.02 0.82
N LYS A 202 14.85 -1.78 0.51
CA LYS A 202 15.65 -0.61 0.12
C LYS A 202 16.47 -0.73 -1.18
N ILE A 203 16.91 -1.93 -1.54
CA ILE A 203 17.67 -2.22 -2.76
C ILE A 203 16.74 -2.77 -3.85
N LEU A 204 16.90 -2.23 -5.05
CA LEU A 204 16.18 -2.64 -6.25
C LEU A 204 16.93 -3.75 -7.01
N ASP A 205 16.37 -4.19 -8.13
CA ASP A 205 17.02 -5.20 -8.97
C ASP A 205 18.38 -4.73 -9.49
N ILE A 206 19.32 -5.67 -9.60
CA ILE A 206 20.63 -5.40 -10.18
C ILE A 206 20.44 -5.12 -11.67
N VAL A 207 20.99 -4.01 -12.13
CA VAL A 207 21.00 -3.61 -13.53
C VAL A 207 22.36 -3.93 -14.11
N GLU A 208 22.39 -4.64 -15.23
CA GLU A 208 23.62 -4.87 -15.97
C GLU A 208 23.68 -4.00 -17.22
N HIS A 209 24.82 -3.36 -17.42
CA HIS A 209 25.13 -2.64 -18.64
C HIS A 209 25.99 -3.55 -19.54
N THR A 210 25.43 -3.99 -20.67
CA THR A 210 26.14 -4.79 -21.68
C THR A 210 26.38 -3.98 -22.95
N PHE A 211 27.54 -4.16 -23.56
CA PHE A 211 28.01 -3.35 -24.68
C PHE A 211 28.32 -4.27 -25.87
N ASP A 212 27.78 -3.95 -27.05
CA ASP A 212 28.15 -4.66 -28.27
C ASP A 212 29.51 -4.15 -28.78
N LEU A 213 30.59 -4.77 -28.28
CA LEU A 213 31.97 -4.43 -28.63
C LEU A 213 32.26 -4.53 -30.14
N SER A 214 31.47 -5.31 -30.90
CA SER A 214 31.63 -5.42 -32.35
C SER A 214 31.14 -4.19 -33.11
N LYS A 215 30.19 -3.45 -32.53
CA LYS A 215 29.66 -2.18 -33.06
C LYS A 215 30.39 -0.96 -32.50
N THR A 216 30.91 -1.02 -31.28
CA THR A 216 31.60 0.10 -30.62
C THR A 216 33.10 0.16 -30.93
N GLY A 217 33.68 -0.91 -31.50
CA GLY A 217 35.10 -0.96 -31.89
C GLY A 217 36.09 -0.97 -30.72
N GLY A 218 35.59 -1.09 -29.48
CA GLY A 218 36.39 -1.05 -28.24
C GLY A 218 36.98 -2.41 -27.86
N LYS A 219 38.21 -2.40 -27.31
CA LYS A 219 38.89 -3.61 -26.79
C LYS A 219 38.40 -3.98 -25.38
N TYR A 220 37.93 -3.01 -24.61
CA TYR A 220 37.53 -3.20 -23.22
C TYR A 220 36.06 -2.85 -22.99
N ASN A 221 35.41 -3.63 -22.13
CA ASN A 221 34.05 -3.41 -21.69
C ASN A 221 34.01 -2.24 -20.69
N ILE A 222 33.88 -1.00 -21.18
CA ILE A 222 33.87 0.24 -20.39
C ILE A 222 32.73 1.12 -20.90
N TYR A 223 31.91 1.65 -19.98
CA TYR A 223 30.91 2.65 -20.32
C TYR A 223 31.55 4.05 -20.52
N ASP A 224 32.09 4.30 -21.71
CA ASP A 224 32.75 5.57 -22.04
C ASP A 224 31.77 6.75 -22.21
N TYR A 225 32.31 7.97 -22.28
CA TYR A 225 31.53 9.21 -22.44
C TYR A 225 30.62 9.20 -23.69
N GLY A 226 31.15 8.70 -24.82
CA GLY A 226 30.41 8.66 -26.09
C GLY A 226 29.19 7.75 -26.05
N LEU A 227 29.30 6.63 -25.34
CA LEU A 227 28.20 5.68 -25.12
C LEU A 227 27.16 6.18 -24.11
N LYS A 228 27.53 7.08 -23.19
CA LYS A 228 26.60 7.69 -22.22
C LYS A 228 25.77 8.85 -22.80
N GLN A 229 26.27 9.54 -23.83
CA GLN A 229 25.68 10.81 -24.33
C GLN A 229 25.27 10.79 -25.82
N GLY A 230 25.68 9.81 -26.61
CA GLY A 230 25.46 9.81 -28.06
C GLY A 230 24.09 9.28 -28.51
N THR A 231 23.50 9.88 -29.55
CA THR A 231 22.32 9.37 -30.28
C THR A 231 22.54 8.02 -30.96
N SER A 232 23.81 7.60 -31.15
CA SER A 232 24.21 6.27 -31.62
C SER A 232 24.25 5.20 -30.51
N ALA A 233 24.01 5.57 -29.24
CA ALA A 233 24.07 4.66 -28.09
C ALA A 233 22.89 3.68 -28.02
N ALA A 234 21.73 4.06 -28.59
CA ALA A 234 20.50 3.26 -28.54
C ALA A 234 20.62 1.87 -29.19
N ASP A 235 21.55 1.69 -30.15
CA ASP A 235 21.75 0.44 -30.89
C ASP A 235 22.93 -0.43 -30.38
N SER A 236 23.71 0.06 -29.40
CA SER A 236 24.98 -0.55 -28.96
C SER A 236 25.11 -0.81 -27.45
N VAL A 237 24.28 -0.19 -26.61
CA VAL A 237 24.18 -0.46 -25.17
C VAL A 237 22.89 -1.22 -24.87
N HIS A 238 23.01 -2.44 -24.36
CA HIS A 238 21.88 -3.24 -23.90
C HIS A 238 21.85 -3.25 -22.38
N VAL A 239 20.80 -2.65 -21.81
CA VAL A 239 20.53 -2.66 -20.37
C VAL A 239 19.69 -3.90 -20.04
N VAL A 240 20.19 -4.75 -19.15
CA VAL A 240 19.50 -5.97 -18.71
C VAL A 240 19.12 -5.83 -17.24
N CYS A 241 17.82 -5.84 -16.96
CA CYS A 241 17.28 -5.77 -15.61
C CYS A 241 16.10 -6.76 -15.47
N PRO A 242 16.12 -7.69 -14.49
CA PRO A 242 17.24 -8.00 -13.60
C PRO A 242 18.45 -8.59 -14.35
N ALA A 243 19.65 -8.32 -13.85
CA ALA A 243 20.92 -8.85 -14.39
C ALA A 243 20.93 -10.39 -14.41
N ARG A 244 21.45 -10.99 -15.48
CA ARG A 244 21.50 -12.45 -15.66
C ARG A 244 22.75 -13.06 -15.02
N ILE A 245 22.85 -13.01 -13.69
CA ILE A 245 23.96 -13.59 -12.90
C ILE A 245 23.47 -14.81 -12.10
N ASN A 246 24.40 -15.66 -11.64
CA ASN A 246 23.99 -16.80 -10.81
C ASN A 246 23.68 -16.37 -9.36
N ALA A 247 22.98 -17.21 -8.61
CA ALA A 247 22.50 -16.87 -7.26
C ALA A 247 23.64 -16.54 -6.25
N GLN A 248 24.84 -17.10 -6.43
CA GLN A 248 25.97 -16.83 -5.55
C GLN A 248 26.57 -15.44 -5.84
N GLU A 249 26.72 -15.10 -7.12
CA GLU A 249 27.16 -13.78 -7.59
C GLU A 249 26.16 -12.69 -7.17
N GLU A 250 24.87 -12.93 -7.39
CA GLU A 250 23.79 -12.02 -7.00
C GLU A 250 23.84 -11.71 -5.51
N LYS A 251 23.94 -12.75 -4.68
CA LYS A 251 24.06 -12.59 -3.24
C LYS A 251 25.27 -11.72 -2.86
N ALA A 252 26.44 -11.99 -3.45
CA ALA A 252 27.66 -11.25 -3.16
C ALA A 252 27.57 -9.77 -3.57
N VAL A 253 26.98 -9.49 -4.73
CA VAL A 253 26.77 -8.12 -5.25
C VAL A 253 25.80 -7.34 -4.35
N LEU A 254 24.66 -7.94 -4.00
CA LEU A 254 23.68 -7.30 -3.12
C LEU A 254 24.22 -7.10 -1.69
N GLU A 255 25.01 -8.03 -1.18
CA GLU A 255 25.65 -7.91 0.14
C GLU A 255 26.65 -6.75 0.17
N MET A 256 27.53 -6.65 -0.84
CA MET A 256 28.42 -5.50 -0.99
C MET A 256 27.65 -4.18 -1.08
N ALA A 257 26.60 -4.12 -1.91
CA ALA A 257 25.80 -2.90 -2.06
C ALA A 257 25.14 -2.47 -0.74
N ARG A 258 24.56 -3.41 0.03
CA ARG A 258 24.01 -3.12 1.36
C ARG A 258 25.05 -2.51 2.29
N GLN A 259 26.22 -3.15 2.39
CA GLN A 259 27.30 -2.67 3.23
C GLN A 259 27.76 -1.26 2.82
N VAL A 260 27.87 -0.99 1.51
CA VAL A 260 28.23 0.34 1.01
C VAL A 260 27.19 1.39 1.40
N PHE A 261 25.89 1.13 1.20
CA PHE A 261 24.83 2.06 1.57
C PHE A 261 24.77 2.29 3.09
N ASP A 262 25.03 1.27 3.90
CA ASP A 262 25.08 1.36 5.36
C ASP A 262 26.30 2.17 5.84
N ILE A 263 27.49 1.95 5.26
CA ILE A 263 28.72 2.67 5.62
C ILE A 263 28.62 4.15 5.24
N MET A 264 28.11 4.43 4.03
CA MET A 264 28.03 5.79 3.49
C MET A 264 26.77 6.54 3.93
N THR A 265 25.80 5.86 4.55
CA THR A 265 24.55 6.45 5.08
C THR A 265 23.78 7.27 4.03
N CYS A 266 23.46 6.63 2.90
CA CYS A 266 22.71 7.27 1.83
C CYS A 266 21.23 7.46 2.22
N PRO A 267 20.67 8.69 2.23
CA PRO A 267 19.43 8.94 2.96
C PRO A 267 18.14 8.64 2.19
N ASP A 268 18.06 8.93 0.90
CA ASP A 268 16.78 8.92 0.16
C ASP A 268 16.82 8.03 -1.07
N LEU A 269 17.89 8.14 -1.86
CA LEU A 269 18.14 7.40 -3.09
C LEU A 269 19.65 7.31 -3.31
N GLY A 270 20.08 6.30 -4.07
CA GLY A 270 21.47 6.19 -4.49
C GLY A 270 21.67 5.05 -5.49
N ARG A 271 22.87 4.94 -6.05
CA ARG A 271 23.26 3.84 -6.94
C ARG A 271 24.69 3.45 -6.64
N VAL A 272 24.94 2.16 -6.40
CA VAL A 272 26.30 1.64 -6.30
C VAL A 272 26.66 0.94 -7.60
N ASP A 273 27.77 1.34 -8.20
CA ASP A 273 28.34 0.72 -9.38
C ASP A 273 29.43 -0.28 -8.97
N ILE A 274 29.32 -1.51 -9.47
CA ILE A 274 30.10 -2.68 -9.08
C ILE A 274 30.62 -3.36 -10.35
N ARG A 275 31.89 -3.74 -10.37
CA ARG A 275 32.38 -4.74 -11.34
C ARG A 275 32.39 -6.11 -10.73
N LEU A 276 31.72 -7.05 -11.39
CA LEU A 276 31.78 -8.46 -11.07
C LEU A 276 32.90 -9.10 -11.88
N HIS A 277 33.99 -9.47 -11.20
CA HIS A 277 35.15 -10.07 -11.85
C HIS A 277 34.83 -11.47 -12.39
N SER A 278 35.58 -11.92 -13.39
CA SER A 278 35.41 -13.26 -14.01
C SER A 278 35.54 -14.44 -13.04
N ASN A 279 36.13 -14.22 -11.87
CA ASN A 279 36.21 -15.21 -10.77
C ASN A 279 35.00 -15.15 -9.80
N GLY A 280 33.96 -14.39 -10.14
CA GLY A 280 32.74 -14.24 -9.34
C GLY A 280 32.84 -13.26 -8.16
N GLN A 281 33.95 -12.53 -8.02
CA GLN A 281 34.13 -11.57 -6.91
C GLN A 281 33.68 -10.15 -7.32
N PRO A 282 32.80 -9.49 -6.54
CA PRO A 282 32.45 -8.10 -6.77
C PRO A 282 33.54 -7.15 -6.26
N TYR A 283 33.70 -6.03 -6.97
CA TYR A 283 34.55 -4.89 -6.64
C TYR A 283 33.72 -3.61 -6.73
N PHE A 284 33.73 -2.81 -5.66
CA PHE A 284 33.11 -1.50 -5.65
C PHE A 284 33.86 -0.55 -6.58
N ILE A 285 33.12 0.16 -7.43
CA ILE A 285 33.66 1.16 -8.36
C ILE A 285 33.32 2.56 -7.89
N GLU A 286 32.04 2.83 -7.66
CA GLU A 286 31.54 4.16 -7.35
C GLU A 286 30.19 4.07 -6.63
N LEU A 287 29.90 5.04 -5.76
CA LEU A 287 28.57 5.28 -5.21
C LEU A 287 28.13 6.63 -5.73
N ASN A 288 27.03 6.66 -6.46
CA ASN A 288 26.37 7.89 -6.86
C ASN A 288 25.18 8.17 -5.91
N PRO A 289 25.30 9.15 -4.99
CA PRO A 289 24.21 9.55 -4.08
C PRO A 289 23.22 10.54 -4.70
N LEU A 290 23.43 10.97 -5.95
CA LEU A 290 22.53 11.80 -6.74
C LEU A 290 22.35 11.17 -8.15
N PRO A 291 21.84 9.93 -8.23
CA PRO A 291 21.73 9.23 -9.51
C PRO A 291 20.71 9.90 -10.43
N SER A 292 20.94 9.79 -11.74
CA SER A 292 20.00 10.26 -12.75
C SER A 292 18.60 9.65 -12.56
N LEU A 293 17.59 10.51 -12.71
CA LEU A 293 16.17 10.15 -12.69
C LEU A 293 15.60 10.00 -14.11
N HIS A 294 16.43 10.01 -15.16
CA HIS A 294 15.98 9.78 -16.53
C HIS A 294 15.27 8.42 -16.65
N PRO A 295 14.20 8.27 -17.46
CA PRO A 295 13.47 7.00 -17.60
C PRO A 295 14.34 5.79 -17.92
N ASP A 296 15.38 5.98 -18.73
CA ASP A 296 16.32 4.92 -19.12
C ASP A 296 17.48 4.72 -18.11
N ALA A 297 17.52 5.49 -17.02
CA ALA A 297 18.53 5.33 -15.98
C ALA A 297 18.30 4.06 -15.16
N SER A 298 19.38 3.47 -14.65
CA SER A 298 19.34 2.21 -13.90
C SER A 298 18.41 2.24 -12.68
N LEU A 299 18.30 3.36 -11.97
CA LEU A 299 17.33 3.52 -10.87
C LEU A 299 15.88 3.36 -11.34
N MET A 300 15.51 4.02 -12.44
CA MET A 300 14.15 4.00 -12.99
C MET A 300 13.81 2.65 -13.61
N MET A 301 14.76 2.05 -14.33
CA MET A 301 14.62 0.71 -14.90
C MET A 301 14.39 -0.36 -13.83
N ALA A 302 15.20 -0.34 -12.76
CA ALA A 302 15.06 -1.27 -11.63
C ALA A 302 13.81 -1.00 -10.77
N ALA A 303 13.31 0.24 -10.76
CA ALA A 303 12.04 0.55 -10.13
C ALA A 303 10.86 -0.01 -10.93
N GLY A 304 10.93 0.07 -12.27
CA GLY A 304 9.92 -0.45 -13.18
C GLY A 304 9.73 -1.98 -13.08
N THR A 305 10.82 -2.75 -12.93
CA THR A 305 10.73 -4.22 -12.71
C THR A 305 10.03 -4.58 -11.39
N ARG A 306 9.94 -3.62 -10.46
CA ARG A 306 9.23 -3.74 -9.18
C ARG A 306 7.82 -3.11 -9.22
N GLY A 307 7.31 -2.77 -10.41
CA GLY A 307 5.99 -2.17 -10.59
C GLY A 307 5.87 -0.73 -10.11
N LEU A 308 6.99 -0.01 -9.96
CA LEU A 308 6.98 1.40 -9.58
C LEU A 308 7.01 2.28 -10.82
N GLU A 309 5.94 3.04 -11.01
CA GLU A 309 5.91 4.11 -12.00
C GLU A 309 6.79 5.30 -11.60
N PHE A 310 7.16 6.15 -12.56
CA PHE A 310 8.02 7.33 -12.34
C PHE A 310 7.52 8.21 -11.18
N ARG A 311 6.21 8.42 -11.13
CA ARG A 311 5.54 9.19 -10.09
C ARG A 311 5.70 8.58 -8.70
N GLU A 312 5.76 7.26 -8.59
CA GLU A 312 5.89 6.56 -7.33
C GLU A 312 7.31 6.68 -6.79
N VAL A 313 8.32 6.60 -7.66
CA VAL A 313 9.73 6.82 -7.29
C VAL A 313 9.92 8.22 -6.72
N ILE A 314 9.45 9.26 -7.43
CA ILE A 314 9.51 10.65 -6.97
C ILE A 314 8.79 10.83 -5.62
N ARG A 315 7.61 10.21 -5.46
CA ARG A 315 6.85 10.23 -4.20
C ARG A 315 7.64 9.59 -3.05
N LEU A 316 8.34 8.49 -3.29
CA LEU A 316 9.12 7.79 -2.27
C LEU A 316 10.34 8.61 -1.82
N ILE A 317 11.03 9.27 -2.76
CA ILE A 317 12.14 10.20 -2.49
C ILE A 317 11.66 11.35 -1.59
N ILE A 318 10.59 12.05 -1.99
CA ILE A 318 10.03 13.19 -1.22
C ILE A 318 9.59 12.74 0.18
N ARG A 319 8.93 11.59 0.28
CA ARG A 319 8.52 11.04 1.58
C ARG A 319 9.71 10.70 2.47
N SER A 320 10.83 10.26 1.89
CA SER A 320 12.01 9.88 2.65
C SER A 320 12.62 11.13 3.29
N ALA A 321 12.84 12.17 2.48
CA ALA A 321 13.35 13.44 2.95
C ALA A 321 12.40 14.10 3.98
N ALA A 322 11.09 14.12 3.71
CA ALA A 322 10.13 14.68 4.66
C ALA A 322 10.12 13.95 6.01
N ARG A 323 10.24 12.62 6.00
CA ARG A 323 10.39 11.81 7.22
C ARG A 323 11.70 12.15 7.95
N ARG A 324 12.82 12.22 7.22
CA ARG A 324 14.15 12.53 7.75
C ARG A 324 14.19 13.89 8.47
N TYR A 325 13.58 14.91 7.88
CA TYR A 325 13.53 16.26 8.43
C TYR A 325 12.29 16.56 9.28
N ARG A 326 11.44 15.54 9.55
CA ARG A 326 10.18 15.68 10.31
C ARG A 326 9.26 16.77 9.75
N ILE A 327 9.32 16.99 8.44
CA ILE A 327 8.43 17.93 7.76
C ILE A 327 7.05 17.29 7.80
N PRO A 328 6.04 17.95 8.39
CA PRO A 328 4.68 17.47 8.27
C PRO A 328 4.35 17.50 6.79
N LEU A 329 4.27 16.31 6.18
CA LEU A 329 3.71 16.16 4.85
C LEU A 329 2.28 16.68 4.96
N ARG A 330 2.08 17.98 4.66
CA ARG A 330 0.74 18.55 4.45
C ARG A 330 0.11 17.60 3.48
N GLN A 331 -0.85 16.83 3.96
CA GLN A 331 -1.52 15.89 3.09
C GLN A 331 -1.97 16.73 1.91
N PRO A 332 -1.58 16.35 0.70
CA PRO A 332 -2.19 16.96 -0.46
C PRO A 332 -3.70 16.96 -0.21
N ARG A 333 -4.37 18.10 -0.45
CA ARG A 333 -5.83 18.21 -0.47
C ARG A 333 -6.30 17.36 -1.67
N LYS A 334 -6.16 16.07 -1.48
CA LYS A 334 -6.47 14.93 -2.32
C LYS A 334 -7.26 14.12 -1.31
N SER A 335 -8.56 13.92 -1.48
CA SER A 335 -9.02 13.22 -2.68
C SER A 335 -7.88 12.36 -3.24
N VAL A 336 -7.32 11.49 -2.39
CA VAL A 336 -7.22 10.11 -2.82
C VAL A 336 -8.61 9.86 -3.40
N THR A 337 -8.78 10.07 -4.71
CA THR A 337 -9.40 9.03 -5.49
C THR A 337 -8.53 7.84 -5.20
N SER A 338 -8.83 7.25 -4.06
CA SER A 338 -8.90 5.85 -3.90
C SER A 338 -9.44 5.33 -5.21
N ASP A 339 -8.94 4.21 -5.67
CA ASP A 339 -9.75 3.41 -6.57
C ASP A 339 -11.11 3.04 -5.94
N TYR A 340 -11.36 3.41 -4.67
CA TYR A 340 -12.67 3.87 -4.23
C TYR A 340 -13.10 5.15 -4.99
N ARG A 341 -13.52 5.01 -6.24
CA ARG A 341 -14.65 5.84 -6.69
C ARG A 341 -15.80 5.44 -5.79
N SER A 342 -16.45 6.39 -5.12
CA SER A 342 -17.67 6.10 -4.39
C SER A 342 -18.66 5.38 -5.32
N GLY A 343 -18.79 4.06 -5.19
CA GLY A 343 -19.70 3.23 -5.99
C GLY A 343 -19.07 2.24 -7.00
N GLU A 344 -17.75 2.19 -7.23
CA GLU A 344 -17.16 1.08 -8.02
C GLU A 344 -16.75 -0.07 -7.10
N GLN A 345 -17.54 -1.14 -7.10
CA GLN A 345 -17.32 -2.33 -6.30
C GLN A 345 -16.29 -3.24 -6.98
N ARG A 346 -15.24 -3.64 -6.26
CA ARG A 346 -14.31 -4.66 -6.74
C ARG A 346 -15.02 -6.03 -6.87
N PRO A 347 -14.56 -6.92 -7.76
CA PRO A 347 -15.18 -8.23 -7.96
C PRO A 347 -15.34 -9.04 -6.67
N THR A 348 -16.45 -9.76 -6.57
CA THR A 348 -16.71 -10.80 -5.57
C THR A 348 -15.77 -12.00 -5.76
N ALA A 349 -15.67 -12.87 -4.75
CA ALA A 349 -14.88 -14.09 -4.86
C ALA A 349 -15.35 -14.98 -6.04
N ARG A 350 -16.68 -15.06 -6.24
CA ARG A 350 -17.29 -15.87 -7.30
C ARG A 350 -17.07 -15.31 -8.70
N GLU A 351 -17.09 -13.99 -8.87
CA GLU A 351 -16.76 -13.34 -10.16
C GLU A 351 -15.31 -13.59 -10.58
N LEU A 352 -14.43 -13.88 -9.63
CA LEU A 352 -13.03 -14.27 -9.86
C LEU A 352 -12.84 -15.79 -9.98
N GLY A 353 -13.93 -16.56 -10.02
CA GLY A 353 -13.89 -18.01 -10.22
C GLY A 353 -13.74 -18.84 -8.93
N ILE A 354 -13.77 -18.22 -7.75
CA ILE A 354 -13.70 -18.95 -6.47
C ILE A 354 -15.10 -19.43 -6.10
N GLN A 355 -15.34 -20.74 -6.18
CA GLN A 355 -16.62 -21.34 -5.86
C GLN A 355 -16.68 -21.79 -4.39
N VAL A 356 -17.49 -21.12 -3.59
CA VAL A 356 -17.75 -21.52 -2.20
C VAL A 356 -18.94 -22.48 -2.14
N GLY A 357 -18.69 -23.70 -1.67
CA GLY A 357 -19.75 -24.69 -1.43
C GLY A 357 -20.44 -25.23 -2.69
N ARG A 358 -21.50 -26.00 -2.50
CA ARG A 358 -22.22 -26.70 -3.59
C ARG A 358 -23.58 -26.10 -3.93
N LEU A 359 -24.18 -25.32 -3.03
CA LEU A 359 -25.51 -24.76 -3.26
C LEU A 359 -25.42 -23.56 -4.20
N GLN A 360 -26.45 -23.38 -5.02
CA GLN A 360 -26.51 -22.26 -5.96
C GLN A 360 -26.86 -20.97 -5.21
N PRO A 361 -26.19 -19.84 -5.51
CA PRO A 361 -26.62 -18.55 -4.98
C PRO A 361 -27.94 -18.09 -5.60
N GLY A 362 -28.62 -17.17 -4.92
CA GLY A 362 -29.71 -16.41 -5.51
C GLY A 362 -29.21 -15.47 -6.62
N ILE A 363 -30.13 -14.82 -7.32
CA ILE A 363 -29.83 -13.99 -8.50
C ILE A 363 -28.83 -12.88 -8.16
N GLN A 364 -28.97 -12.26 -6.99
CA GLN A 364 -28.12 -11.17 -6.55
C GLN A 364 -26.92 -11.64 -5.74
N ASN A 365 -26.88 -12.93 -5.36
CA ASN A 365 -25.95 -13.48 -4.40
C ASN A 365 -25.83 -12.58 -3.16
N ALA A 366 -26.96 -12.23 -2.56
CA ALA A 366 -27.04 -11.25 -1.49
C ALA A 366 -28.18 -11.56 -0.52
N ILE A 367 -28.11 -11.01 0.70
CA ILE A 367 -29.17 -11.16 1.71
C ILE A 367 -30.54 -10.69 1.20
N THR A 368 -30.56 -9.77 0.23
CA THR A 368 -31.74 -9.24 -0.45
C THR A 368 -32.42 -10.24 -1.39
N ASP A 369 -31.80 -11.38 -1.70
CA ASP A 369 -32.48 -12.48 -2.39
C ASP A 369 -33.63 -13.07 -1.53
N VAL A 370 -33.56 -12.92 -0.20
CA VAL A 370 -34.71 -13.22 0.67
C VAL A 370 -35.77 -12.15 0.44
N LYS A 371 -36.87 -12.55 -0.23
CA LYS A 371 -37.90 -11.63 -0.74
C LYS A 371 -38.32 -10.55 0.27
N GLY A 372 -38.15 -9.30 -0.15
CA GLY A 372 -38.54 -8.09 0.56
C GLY A 372 -37.54 -7.61 1.63
N VAL A 373 -36.46 -8.35 1.90
CA VAL A 373 -35.34 -7.84 2.70
C VAL A 373 -34.66 -6.73 1.92
N ARG A 374 -34.36 -5.62 2.60
CA ARG A 374 -33.72 -4.44 2.00
C ARG A 374 -32.47 -4.07 2.76
N VAL A 375 -31.44 -3.63 2.05
CA VAL A 375 -30.20 -3.12 2.64
C VAL A 375 -29.94 -1.70 2.18
N GLY A 376 -29.55 -0.84 3.11
CA GLY A 376 -29.17 0.55 2.84
C GLY A 376 -27.93 0.95 3.63
N HIS A 377 -27.17 1.88 3.07
CA HIS A 377 -25.91 2.35 3.65
C HIS A 377 -25.88 3.87 3.77
N PHE A 378 -25.26 4.34 4.83
CA PHE A 378 -24.73 5.70 4.91
C PHE A 378 -23.22 5.60 5.13
N THR A 379 -22.44 6.19 4.23
CA THR A 379 -20.96 6.14 4.24
C THR A 379 -20.41 7.53 4.56
N ARG A 380 -19.44 7.60 5.49
CA ARG A 380 -18.74 8.83 5.83
C ARG A 380 -17.22 8.63 5.72
N ILE A 381 -16.63 9.31 4.73
CA ILE A 381 -15.20 9.34 4.45
C ILE A 381 -14.78 10.80 4.40
N GLU A 382 -14.03 11.25 5.40
CA GLU A 382 -13.56 12.64 5.49
C GLU A 382 -12.10 12.65 5.92
N ASP A 383 -11.31 13.52 5.28
CA ASP A 383 -9.92 13.78 5.63
C ASP A 383 -9.76 15.15 6.28
N ASN A 384 -8.71 15.30 7.07
CA ASN A 384 -8.38 16.56 7.77
C ASN A 384 -9.52 17.05 8.70
N VAL A 385 -10.20 16.13 9.36
CA VAL A 385 -11.24 16.43 10.36
C VAL A 385 -10.56 16.91 11.65
N GLN A 386 -10.89 18.11 12.12
CA GLN A 386 -10.27 18.69 13.30
C GLN A 386 -10.64 17.92 14.57
N LEU A 387 -9.66 17.61 15.42
CA LEU A 387 -9.93 17.06 16.74
C LEU A 387 -10.45 18.15 17.70
N PRO A 388 -11.44 17.85 18.57
CA PRO A 388 -11.98 18.83 19.48
C PRO A 388 -10.88 19.26 20.46
N ARG A 389 -10.64 20.57 20.58
CA ARG A 389 -9.67 21.17 21.52
C ARG A 389 -8.20 20.80 21.26
N GLN A 390 -7.85 20.37 20.06
CA GLN A 390 -6.46 20.10 19.65
C GLN A 390 -6.17 20.78 18.30
N MET A 391 -4.90 21.12 18.02
CA MET A 391 -4.49 21.65 16.70
C MET A 391 -4.34 20.55 15.63
N GLU A 392 -4.41 19.28 16.02
CA GLU A 392 -4.27 18.13 15.12
C GLU A 392 -5.55 17.82 14.34
N ALA A 393 -5.38 17.37 13.10
CA ALA A 393 -6.44 16.87 12.24
C ALA A 393 -6.31 15.35 12.04
N THR A 394 -7.43 14.69 11.77
CA THR A 394 -7.53 13.23 11.64
C THR A 394 -8.39 12.83 10.45
N SER A 395 -8.61 11.54 10.26
CA SER A 395 -9.48 11.00 9.21
C SER A 395 -10.67 10.27 9.82
N VAL A 396 -11.82 10.38 9.17
CA VAL A 396 -13.07 9.68 9.51
C VAL A 396 -13.35 8.65 8.44
N ARG A 397 -13.59 7.41 8.87
CA ARG A 397 -13.81 6.21 8.04
C ARG A 397 -14.89 5.34 8.68
N THR A 398 -16.13 5.79 8.62
CA THR A 398 -17.25 5.14 9.34
C THR A 398 -18.53 5.17 8.53
N GLY A 399 -19.59 4.59 9.07
CA GLY A 399 -20.94 4.75 8.56
C GLY A 399 -21.94 3.88 9.29
N VAL A 400 -23.10 3.72 8.64
CA VAL A 400 -24.22 2.93 9.14
C VAL A 400 -24.69 2.01 8.02
N THR A 401 -25.06 0.77 8.37
CA THR A 401 -25.75 -0.15 7.46
C THR A 401 -27.05 -0.59 8.09
N ALA A 402 -28.13 -0.51 7.33
CA ALA A 402 -29.48 -0.85 7.76
C ALA A 402 -29.96 -2.08 6.99
N ILE A 403 -30.37 -3.11 7.72
CA ILE A 403 -31.02 -4.31 7.17
C ILE A 403 -32.49 -4.25 7.61
N LEU A 404 -33.36 -3.93 6.67
CA LEU A 404 -34.80 -3.83 6.89
C LEU A 404 -35.43 -5.17 6.49
N PRO A 405 -36.01 -5.91 7.44
CA PRO A 405 -36.78 -7.09 7.10
C PRO A 405 -37.97 -6.73 6.22
N ALA A 406 -38.47 -7.72 5.46
CA ALA A 406 -39.63 -7.52 4.61
C ALA A 406 -40.83 -6.94 5.38
N GLY A 407 -41.61 -6.07 4.74
CA GLY A 407 -42.80 -5.46 5.34
C GLY A 407 -42.52 -4.53 6.53
N HIS A 408 -43.33 -4.64 7.59
CA HIS A 408 -43.29 -3.77 8.76
C HIS A 408 -43.09 -4.61 10.02
N ALA A 409 -41.83 -4.83 10.41
CA ALA A 409 -41.46 -5.68 11.55
C ALA A 409 -42.15 -5.27 12.86
N TYR A 410 -42.42 -3.97 13.05
CA TYR A 410 -43.11 -3.48 14.24
C TYR A 410 -44.55 -3.98 14.35
N THR A 411 -45.34 -3.82 13.28
CA THR A 411 -46.76 -4.21 13.29
C THR A 411 -46.95 -5.69 13.00
N ASN A 412 -46.01 -6.30 12.29
CA ASN A 412 -46.04 -7.70 11.91
C ASN A 412 -44.65 -8.33 12.09
N ARG A 413 -44.45 -8.84 13.30
CA ARG A 413 -43.19 -9.33 13.86
C ARG A 413 -42.71 -10.58 13.17
N LEU A 414 -41.40 -10.73 13.14
CA LEU A 414 -40.70 -11.85 12.53
C LEU A 414 -40.09 -12.73 13.61
N VAL A 415 -40.09 -14.04 13.39
CA VAL A 415 -39.39 -14.94 14.30
C VAL A 415 -37.89 -14.74 14.12
N ALA A 416 -37.16 -14.64 15.23
CA ALA A 416 -35.74 -14.35 15.26
C ALA A 416 -35.01 -15.18 16.34
N GLY A 417 -33.69 -15.20 16.26
CA GLY A 417 -32.79 -15.87 17.20
C GLY A 417 -31.38 -15.28 17.12
N GLY A 418 -30.51 -15.68 18.04
CA GLY A 418 -29.16 -15.15 18.17
C GLY A 418 -28.17 -16.14 18.73
N PHE A 419 -26.88 -15.90 18.48
CA PHE A 419 -25.78 -16.64 19.06
C PHE A 419 -24.57 -15.72 19.25
N ILE A 420 -23.97 -15.78 20.44
CA ILE A 420 -22.73 -15.08 20.78
C ILE A 420 -21.62 -16.14 20.75
N LEU A 421 -20.73 -16.07 19.76
CA LEU A 421 -19.57 -16.94 19.70
C LEU A 421 -18.46 -16.42 20.63
N ASN A 422 -18.20 -15.10 20.57
CA ASN A 422 -17.42 -14.38 21.58
C ASN A 422 -18.04 -13.01 21.86
N GLY A 423 -18.14 -12.65 23.14
CA GLY A 423 -18.97 -11.53 23.63
C GLY A 423 -18.23 -10.21 23.82
N VAL A 424 -17.00 -10.07 23.33
CA VAL A 424 -16.24 -8.80 23.40
C VAL A 424 -16.65 -7.87 22.26
N GLY A 425 -17.93 -7.52 22.25
CA GLY A 425 -18.58 -6.64 21.26
C GLY A 425 -20.00 -6.33 21.70
N GLU A 426 -20.67 -5.41 21.00
CA GLU A 426 -22.02 -4.96 21.35
C GLU A 426 -23.05 -5.30 20.26
N MET A 427 -24.23 -5.75 20.71
CA MET A 427 -25.43 -5.85 19.90
C MET A 427 -26.65 -5.50 20.76
N ALA A 428 -26.98 -4.21 20.81
CA ALA A 428 -28.15 -3.73 21.53
C ALA A 428 -29.41 -4.45 21.03
N GLY A 429 -30.37 -4.72 21.94
CA GLY A 429 -31.64 -5.40 21.62
C GLY A 429 -31.54 -6.93 21.46
N LEU A 430 -30.34 -7.52 21.40
CA LEU A 430 -30.18 -8.97 21.23
C LEU A 430 -30.78 -9.78 22.38
N THR A 431 -30.75 -9.26 23.61
CA THR A 431 -31.34 -9.90 24.78
C THR A 431 -32.85 -10.11 24.61
N GLN A 432 -33.58 -9.13 24.07
CA GLN A 432 -35.01 -9.30 23.75
C GLN A 432 -35.22 -10.32 22.65
N VAL A 433 -34.37 -10.33 21.61
CA VAL A 433 -34.48 -11.30 20.51
C VAL A 433 -34.33 -12.72 21.04
N ILE A 434 -33.36 -12.95 21.93
CA ILE A 434 -33.13 -14.27 22.54
C ILE A 434 -34.27 -14.67 23.49
N GLU A 435 -34.77 -13.74 24.30
CA GLU A 435 -35.83 -14.00 25.28
C GLU A 435 -37.19 -14.27 24.60
N THR A 436 -37.57 -13.40 23.68
CA THR A 436 -38.93 -13.39 23.11
C THR A 436 -39.04 -14.15 21.78
N GLY A 437 -37.91 -14.34 21.09
CA GLY A 437 -37.87 -14.93 19.75
C GLY A 437 -38.45 -14.04 18.65
N TRP A 438 -38.61 -12.73 18.88
CA TRP A 438 -39.19 -11.78 17.93
C TRP A 438 -38.20 -10.68 17.52
N LEU A 439 -38.21 -10.36 16.22
CA LEU A 439 -37.62 -9.14 15.67
C LEU A 439 -38.73 -8.15 15.31
N GLU A 440 -38.63 -6.95 15.89
CA GLU A 440 -39.66 -5.89 15.80
C GLU A 440 -39.12 -4.59 15.17
N THR A 441 -37.81 -4.52 14.94
CA THR A 441 -37.09 -3.35 14.44
C THR A 441 -36.17 -3.74 13.27
N PRO A 442 -35.68 -2.78 12.47
CA PRO A 442 -34.56 -3.04 11.56
C PRO A 442 -33.31 -3.49 12.33
N VAL A 443 -32.46 -4.28 11.70
CA VAL A 443 -31.12 -4.59 12.22
C VAL A 443 -30.15 -3.53 11.70
N MET A 444 -29.48 -2.82 12.60
CA MET A 444 -28.53 -1.77 12.25
C MET A 444 -27.10 -2.18 12.60
N LEU A 445 -26.14 -1.76 11.79
CA LEU A 445 -24.71 -1.98 11.99
C LEU A 445 -23.96 -0.64 11.93
N THR A 446 -22.98 -0.44 12.80
CA THR A 446 -22.13 0.78 12.84
C THR A 446 -20.81 0.51 13.59
N ASN A 447 -20.10 1.56 14.04
CA ASN A 447 -18.93 1.41 14.91
C ASN A 447 -19.25 1.43 16.40
N SER A 448 -18.31 0.96 17.21
CA SER A 448 -18.48 0.70 18.65
C SER A 448 -19.05 1.90 19.43
N HIS A 449 -18.53 3.11 19.20
CA HIS A 449 -18.99 4.30 19.93
C HIS A 449 -20.23 4.98 19.31
N SER A 450 -20.77 4.44 18.22
CA SER A 450 -21.96 4.96 17.55
C SER A 450 -23.23 4.17 17.85
N VAL A 451 -23.14 3.02 18.52
CA VAL A 451 -24.30 2.15 18.87
C VAL A 451 -25.44 2.96 19.50
N GLY A 452 -25.17 3.71 20.56
CA GLY A 452 -26.20 4.49 21.26
C GLY A 452 -26.85 5.58 20.39
N ARG A 453 -26.10 6.19 19.47
CA ARG A 453 -26.61 7.24 18.56
C ARG A 453 -27.47 6.65 17.45
N VAL A 454 -27.03 5.52 16.88
CA VAL A 454 -27.79 4.79 15.86
C VAL A 454 -29.08 4.22 16.48
N HIS A 455 -29.01 3.69 17.69
CA HIS A 455 -30.17 3.25 18.47
C HIS A 455 -31.20 4.37 18.63
N ALA A 456 -30.77 5.58 19.03
CA ALA A 456 -31.65 6.74 19.11
C ALA A 456 -32.27 7.11 17.73
N GLY A 457 -31.51 7.00 16.64
CA GLY A 457 -32.00 7.20 15.28
C GLY A 457 -33.13 6.24 14.89
N VAL A 458 -33.00 4.95 15.24
CA VAL A 458 -34.06 3.95 15.02
C VAL A 458 -35.32 4.32 15.80
N ILE A 459 -35.19 4.65 17.09
CA ILE A 459 -36.35 5.07 17.92
C ILE A 459 -37.04 6.28 17.29
N ASN A 460 -36.29 7.31 16.91
CA ASN A 460 -36.85 8.52 16.30
C ASN A 460 -37.62 8.20 15.02
N GLN A 461 -37.09 7.34 14.15
CA GLN A 461 -37.78 6.96 12.92
C GLN A 461 -39.03 6.10 13.21
N MET A 462 -38.96 5.21 14.18
CA MET A 462 -40.08 4.35 14.55
C MET A 462 -41.23 5.13 15.20
N ILE A 463 -40.95 6.07 16.12
CA ILE A 463 -41.98 6.95 16.71
C ILE A 463 -42.64 7.80 15.62
N LYS A 464 -41.86 8.34 14.68
CA LYS A 464 -42.39 9.10 13.54
C LYS A 464 -43.33 8.26 12.67
N LYS A 465 -43.00 6.98 12.48
CA LYS A 465 -43.79 6.07 11.64
C LYS A 465 -44.98 5.45 12.38
N TYR A 466 -44.88 5.28 13.69
CA TYR A 466 -45.87 4.64 14.55
C TYR A 466 -46.14 5.53 15.78
N PRO A 467 -47.00 6.55 15.66
CA PRO A 467 -47.26 7.51 16.76
C PRO A 467 -47.82 6.88 18.04
N SER A 468 -48.39 5.67 17.97
CA SER A 468 -48.87 4.90 19.11
C SER A 468 -47.76 4.21 19.92
N LEU A 469 -46.52 4.21 19.43
CA LEU A 469 -45.37 3.59 20.08
C LEU A 469 -45.01 4.31 21.39
N GLY A 470 -44.96 3.57 22.49
CA GLY A 470 -44.68 4.09 23.83
C GLY A 470 -45.86 4.76 24.51
N THR A 471 -47.04 4.79 23.87
CA THR A 471 -48.28 5.37 24.42
C THR A 471 -49.40 4.32 24.48
N GLU A 472 -49.94 3.93 23.33
CA GLU A 472 -50.99 2.90 23.21
C GLU A 472 -50.40 1.49 23.02
N THR A 473 -49.14 1.43 22.62
CA THR A 473 -48.39 0.18 22.39
C THR A 473 -47.03 0.26 23.10
N ASP A 474 -46.52 -0.88 23.57
CA ASP A 474 -45.28 -0.93 24.35
C ASP A 474 -44.05 -0.47 23.54
N VAL A 475 -42.97 -0.10 24.24
CA VAL A 475 -41.70 0.35 23.67
C VAL A 475 -41.06 -0.70 22.75
N VAL A 476 -40.03 -0.28 22.01
CA VAL A 476 -39.18 -1.18 21.21
C VAL A 476 -37.74 -1.11 21.67
N LEU A 477 -37.03 -2.22 21.53
CA LEU A 477 -35.58 -2.32 21.74
C LEU A 477 -34.90 -2.53 20.37
N PRO A 478 -34.41 -1.45 19.73
CA PRO A 478 -33.68 -1.52 18.48
C PRO A 478 -32.52 -2.53 18.49
N VAL A 479 -32.39 -3.29 17.41
CA VAL A 479 -31.25 -4.20 17.22
C VAL A 479 -30.10 -3.46 16.54
N VAL A 480 -29.02 -3.19 17.27
CA VAL A 480 -27.87 -2.41 16.77
C VAL A 480 -26.55 -3.12 17.12
N GLY A 481 -25.92 -3.73 16.12
CA GLY A 481 -24.59 -4.36 16.24
C GLY A 481 -23.45 -3.43 15.82
N GLU A 482 -22.22 -3.77 16.22
CA GLU A 482 -21.05 -2.96 15.91
C GLU A 482 -19.78 -3.75 15.57
N ALA A 483 -18.82 -3.04 14.99
CA ALA A 483 -17.42 -3.45 14.96
C ALA A 483 -16.48 -2.26 15.19
N ASP A 484 -15.28 -2.50 15.71
CA ASP A 484 -14.31 -1.44 16.00
C ASP A 484 -13.52 -1.01 14.76
N ASP A 485 -13.82 0.19 14.26
CA ASP A 485 -13.13 0.82 13.13
C ASP A 485 -11.90 1.67 13.53
N SER A 486 -11.48 1.65 14.80
CA SER A 486 -10.46 2.55 15.37
C SER A 486 -9.08 2.46 14.74
N PHE A 487 -8.80 1.41 13.97
CA PHE A 487 -7.56 1.32 13.20
C PHE A 487 -7.48 2.42 12.13
N LEU A 488 -8.56 2.61 11.36
CA LEU A 488 -8.65 3.58 10.27
C LEU A 488 -9.48 4.83 10.60
N ASN A 489 -10.46 4.70 11.47
CA ASN A 489 -11.35 5.78 11.88
C ASN A 489 -10.89 6.41 13.19
N ASP A 490 -11.01 7.73 13.30
CA ASP A 490 -10.89 8.38 14.59
C ASP A 490 -12.22 8.42 15.33
N VAL A 491 -12.49 7.39 16.12
CA VAL A 491 -13.75 7.23 16.85
C VAL A 491 -14.13 8.43 17.73
N ARG A 492 -13.17 9.28 18.12
CA ARG A 492 -13.38 10.52 18.90
C ARG A 492 -14.21 11.57 18.14
N VAL A 493 -14.12 11.59 16.81
CA VAL A 493 -14.83 12.55 15.92
C VAL A 493 -15.63 11.88 14.80
N GLY A 494 -15.23 10.67 14.41
CA GLY A 494 -15.88 9.81 13.42
C GLY A 494 -17.05 9.02 14.01
N SER A 495 -17.92 9.71 14.74
CA SER A 495 -19.16 9.15 15.27
C SER A 495 -20.32 9.40 14.31
N CYS A 496 -21.17 8.39 14.11
CA CYS A 496 -22.42 8.53 13.36
C CYS A 496 -23.52 9.19 14.20
N SER A 497 -24.33 10.02 13.57
CA SER A 497 -25.48 10.68 14.20
C SER A 497 -26.77 9.83 14.10
N ALA A 498 -27.80 10.22 14.85
CA ALA A 498 -29.13 9.62 14.71
C ALA A 498 -29.72 9.83 13.31
N GLN A 499 -29.42 10.96 12.66
CA GLN A 499 -29.84 11.26 11.29
C GLN A 499 -29.16 10.36 10.27
N ASP A 500 -27.91 9.97 10.51
CA ASP A 500 -27.18 9.05 9.62
C ASP A 500 -27.80 7.66 9.61
N ALA A 501 -28.34 7.20 10.76
CA ALA A 501 -29.14 5.98 10.83
C ALA A 501 -30.41 6.08 9.98
N THR A 502 -31.12 7.21 10.06
CA THR A 502 -32.30 7.47 9.21
C THR A 502 -31.96 7.45 7.73
N ARG A 503 -30.86 8.09 7.33
CA ARG A 503 -30.38 8.09 5.93
C ARG A 503 -30.11 6.67 5.43
N ALA A 504 -29.45 5.82 6.25
CA ALA A 504 -29.21 4.44 5.89
C ALA A 504 -30.51 3.64 5.71
N MET A 505 -31.51 3.85 6.58
CA MET A 505 -32.82 3.18 6.46
C MET A 505 -33.63 3.66 5.25
N GLU A 506 -33.54 4.94 4.89
CA GLU A 506 -34.19 5.53 3.71
C GLU A 506 -33.54 5.07 2.40
N ALA A 507 -32.22 4.85 2.41
CA ALA A 507 -31.48 4.33 1.25
C ALA A 507 -31.70 2.83 0.99
N ALA A 508 -32.46 2.13 1.84
CA ALA A 508 -32.57 0.68 1.78
C ALA A 508 -33.38 0.16 0.58
N THR A 509 -32.77 -0.74 -0.21
CA THR A 509 -33.30 -1.28 -1.47
C THR A 509 -33.28 -2.81 -1.52
N GLU A 510 -34.15 -3.39 -2.36
CA GLU A 510 -34.17 -4.84 -2.67
C GLU A 510 -33.25 -5.20 -3.84
N LYS A 511 -32.67 -4.18 -4.52
CA LYS A 511 -31.87 -4.32 -5.74
C LYS A 511 -30.38 -4.57 -5.44
N GLY A 512 -30.10 -5.50 -4.53
CA GLY A 512 -28.75 -5.88 -4.14
C GLY A 512 -28.26 -5.15 -2.90
N CYS A 513 -26.98 -5.38 -2.60
CA CYS A 513 -26.25 -4.77 -1.50
C CYS A 513 -24.89 -4.38 -2.03
N LEU A 514 -24.51 -3.10 -1.85
CA LEU A 514 -23.12 -2.72 -2.09
C LEU A 514 -22.25 -3.41 -1.04
N GLN A 515 -21.07 -3.88 -1.45
CA GLN A 515 -20.14 -4.62 -0.61
C GLN A 515 -18.79 -3.89 -0.52
N GLY A 516 -17.92 -4.38 0.35
CA GLY A 516 -16.63 -3.80 0.66
C GLY A 516 -16.71 -2.67 1.69
N SER A 517 -15.88 -1.64 1.55
CA SER A 517 -15.73 -0.52 2.48
C SER A 517 -16.88 0.51 2.39
N VAL A 518 -18.13 0.05 2.47
CA VAL A 518 -19.35 0.87 2.46
C VAL A 518 -20.10 0.81 3.79
N GLY A 519 -20.91 1.83 4.09
CA GLY A 519 -21.77 1.84 5.26
C GLY A 519 -20.98 1.67 6.55
N ALA A 520 -21.36 0.70 7.38
CA ALA A 520 -20.62 0.39 8.60
C ALA A 520 -19.24 -0.20 8.32
N GLY A 521 -18.99 -0.73 7.12
CA GLY A 521 -17.77 -1.41 6.73
C GLY A 521 -16.58 -0.52 6.37
N VAL A 522 -16.77 0.80 6.28
CA VAL A 522 -15.80 1.74 5.69
C VAL A 522 -14.41 1.68 6.34
N GLY A 523 -14.35 1.65 7.67
CA GLY A 523 -13.10 1.64 8.43
C GLY A 523 -12.66 0.27 8.93
N MET A 524 -13.29 -0.81 8.43
CA MET A 524 -13.06 -2.15 8.93
C MET A 524 -11.83 -2.82 8.31
N THR A 525 -11.20 -3.71 9.08
CA THR A 525 -10.00 -4.47 8.70
C THR A 525 -10.21 -5.95 9.01
N SER A 526 -10.12 -6.81 7.99
CA SER A 526 -10.30 -8.26 8.09
C SER A 526 -9.08 -9.00 7.59
N PHE A 527 -8.52 -9.90 8.41
CA PHE A 527 -7.28 -10.61 8.13
C PHE A 527 -6.14 -9.67 7.70
N ASP A 528 -6.07 -8.52 8.36
CA ASP A 528 -5.15 -7.40 8.07
C ASP A 528 -5.25 -6.79 6.65
N PHE A 529 -6.27 -7.16 5.88
CA PHE A 529 -6.70 -6.48 4.66
C PHE A 529 -7.92 -5.59 4.94
N ALA A 530 -8.23 -4.69 4.01
CA ALA A 530 -9.45 -3.90 4.06
C ALA A 530 -10.67 -4.85 4.12
N GLY A 531 -11.44 -4.73 5.19
CA GLY A 531 -12.67 -5.50 5.41
C GLY A 531 -13.89 -4.68 5.04
N GLY A 532 -15.04 -5.03 5.61
CA GLY A 532 -16.24 -4.21 5.47
C GLY A 532 -17.53 -5.03 5.39
N ILE A 533 -18.46 -4.57 4.56
CA ILE A 533 -19.73 -5.27 4.31
C ILE A 533 -19.52 -6.36 3.28
N GLY A 534 -19.95 -7.57 3.56
CA GLY A 534 -20.03 -8.64 2.57
C GLY A 534 -21.37 -9.35 2.66
N THR A 535 -21.82 -9.91 1.55
CA THR A 535 -23.06 -10.65 1.50
C THR A 535 -23.00 -11.81 0.51
N SER A 536 -23.82 -12.83 0.75
CA SER A 536 -24.02 -13.96 -0.13
C SER A 536 -25.38 -14.59 0.17
N SER A 537 -25.90 -15.42 -0.74
CA SER A 537 -27.12 -16.18 -0.54
C SER A 537 -26.99 -17.60 -1.09
N ARG A 538 -27.93 -18.47 -0.70
CA ARG A 538 -28.10 -19.82 -1.24
C ARG A 538 -29.58 -20.12 -1.44
N ILE A 539 -29.88 -20.72 -2.58
CA ILE A 539 -31.19 -21.28 -2.90
C ILE A 539 -31.23 -22.73 -2.44
N ILE A 540 -32.33 -23.08 -1.78
CA ILE A 540 -32.63 -24.40 -1.28
C ILE A 540 -33.89 -24.88 -1.97
N ASP A 541 -33.82 -25.99 -2.70
CA ASP A 541 -35.00 -26.63 -3.25
C ASP A 541 -35.46 -27.75 -2.31
N MET A 542 -36.73 -27.71 -1.88
CA MET A 542 -37.33 -28.73 -1.03
C MET A 542 -38.48 -29.40 -1.78
N PRO A 543 -38.56 -30.76 -1.77
CA PRO A 543 -39.63 -31.49 -2.45
C PRO A 543 -41.04 -31.03 -2.03
N GLU A 544 -41.20 -30.68 -0.76
CA GLU A 544 -42.40 -30.07 -0.21
C GLU A 544 -42.09 -28.67 0.33
N GLY A 545 -42.90 -27.68 -0.06
CA GLY A 545 -42.73 -26.29 0.38
C GLY A 545 -42.06 -25.37 -0.65
N GLY A 546 -41.45 -25.93 -1.70
CA GLY A 546 -40.89 -25.19 -2.83
C GLY A 546 -39.46 -24.66 -2.58
N GLY A 547 -39.04 -23.73 -3.44
CA GLY A 547 -37.76 -23.07 -3.33
C GLY A 547 -37.73 -22.04 -2.19
N PHE A 548 -36.72 -22.15 -1.33
CA PHE A 548 -36.41 -21.24 -0.24
C PHE A 548 -35.04 -20.59 -0.45
N THR A 549 -34.80 -19.51 0.27
CA THR A 549 -33.56 -18.74 0.23
C THR A 549 -32.99 -18.56 1.64
N VAL A 550 -31.68 -18.74 1.77
CA VAL A 550 -30.90 -18.24 2.90
C VAL A 550 -30.01 -17.11 2.39
N GLY A 551 -30.06 -15.97 3.06
CA GLY A 551 -29.22 -14.81 2.78
C GLY A 551 -28.39 -14.47 4.01
N VAL A 552 -27.13 -14.10 3.80
CA VAL A 552 -26.21 -13.69 4.87
C VAL A 552 -25.57 -12.35 4.52
N LEU A 553 -25.49 -11.46 5.50
CA LEU A 553 -24.71 -10.22 5.44
C LEU A 553 -23.77 -10.17 6.65
N VAL A 554 -22.52 -9.80 6.41
CA VAL A 554 -21.50 -9.66 7.45
C VAL A 554 -20.97 -8.23 7.51
N LEU A 555 -20.69 -7.75 8.72
CA LEU A 555 -19.76 -6.64 8.96
C LEU A 555 -18.44 -7.26 9.41
N SER A 556 -17.54 -7.49 8.46
CA SER A 556 -16.28 -8.20 8.67
C SER A 556 -15.17 -7.25 9.11
N ASN A 557 -14.63 -7.47 10.30
CA ASN A 557 -13.54 -6.71 10.89
C ASN A 557 -12.61 -7.60 11.74
N PHE A 558 -12.39 -8.87 11.43
CA PHE A 558 -11.72 -9.82 12.34
C PHE A 558 -10.54 -10.56 11.68
N GLY A 559 -9.78 -11.31 12.49
CA GLY A 559 -8.77 -12.24 11.99
C GLY A 559 -7.40 -11.60 11.69
N LYS A 560 -6.41 -12.48 11.49
CA LYS A 560 -5.01 -12.14 11.18
C LYS A 560 -4.65 -12.70 9.81
N MET A 561 -3.82 -11.98 9.06
CA MET A 561 -3.47 -12.33 7.67
C MET A 561 -3.07 -13.79 7.52
N ARG A 562 -2.13 -14.28 8.34
CA ARG A 562 -1.65 -15.66 8.35
C ARG A 562 -2.73 -16.76 8.47
N ASN A 563 -3.91 -16.44 8.99
CA ASN A 563 -5.00 -17.40 9.17
C ASN A 563 -5.99 -17.42 8.00
N LEU A 564 -5.94 -16.43 7.10
CA LEU A 564 -6.89 -16.29 6.00
C LEU A 564 -6.94 -17.58 5.17
N THR A 565 -8.12 -18.19 5.18
CA THR A 565 -8.40 -19.45 4.48
C THR A 565 -9.43 -19.19 3.38
N ILE A 566 -9.11 -19.62 2.16
CA ILE A 566 -9.94 -19.45 0.97
C ILE A 566 -9.94 -20.81 0.26
N ASP A 567 -11.13 -21.34 -0.02
CA ASP A 567 -11.30 -22.66 -0.66
C ASP A 567 -10.48 -23.77 0.03
N GLY A 568 -10.50 -23.77 1.37
CA GLY A 568 -9.73 -24.71 2.20
C GLY A 568 -8.20 -24.55 2.14
N ALA A 569 -7.66 -23.54 1.43
CA ALA A 569 -6.25 -23.18 1.44
C ALA A 569 -5.97 -22.03 2.39
N VAL A 570 -4.97 -22.19 3.25
CA VAL A 570 -4.49 -21.11 4.13
C VAL A 570 -3.63 -20.13 3.32
N VAL A 571 -4.29 -19.41 2.39
CA VAL A 571 -3.69 -18.43 1.47
C VAL A 571 -2.91 -17.37 2.25
N GLY A 572 -3.47 -16.97 3.39
CA GLY A 572 -2.89 -16.00 4.31
C GLY A 572 -1.45 -16.25 4.71
N LYS A 573 -1.03 -17.51 4.85
CA LYS A 573 0.34 -17.87 5.24
C LYS A 573 1.39 -17.44 4.20
N GLN A 574 1.03 -17.48 2.91
CA GLN A 574 1.92 -17.03 1.83
C GLN A 574 1.92 -15.51 1.69
N LEU A 575 0.75 -14.89 1.91
CA LEU A 575 0.62 -13.43 1.84
C LEU A 575 1.26 -12.72 3.03
N ASP A 576 1.28 -13.31 4.23
CA ASP A 576 1.70 -12.64 5.47
C ASP A 576 3.05 -11.92 5.35
N SER A 577 4.07 -12.59 4.80
CA SER A 577 5.40 -12.01 4.59
C SER A 577 5.48 -10.99 3.46
N GLU A 578 4.57 -11.09 2.47
CA GLU A 578 4.52 -10.14 1.35
C GLU A 578 4.01 -8.76 1.81
N PHE A 579 3.29 -8.71 2.94
CA PHE A 579 2.67 -7.50 3.51
C PHE A 579 3.25 -7.09 4.87
N ASP A 580 4.52 -7.41 5.15
CA ASP A 580 5.20 -6.97 6.39
C ASP A 580 5.39 -5.45 6.48
N TYR A 581 5.26 -4.75 5.35
CA TYR A 581 5.32 -3.28 5.28
C TYR A 581 4.01 -2.60 5.73
N ALA A 582 2.88 -3.32 5.76
CA ALA A 582 1.57 -2.76 6.09
C ALA A 582 1.37 -2.71 7.61
N GLY A 583 0.83 -1.60 8.11
CA GLY A 583 0.47 -1.50 9.52
C GLY A 583 -0.65 -2.48 9.86
N ARG A 584 -0.56 -3.15 11.02
CA ARG A 584 -1.56 -4.12 11.50
C ARG A 584 -2.17 -3.68 12.83
N ARG A 585 -3.27 -4.31 13.23
CA ARG A 585 -3.83 -4.11 14.57
C ARG A 585 -3.00 -4.84 15.62
N GLU A 586 -2.50 -4.08 16.59
CA GLU A 586 -1.69 -4.62 17.69
C GLU A 586 -2.50 -4.88 18.96
N MET A 587 -3.49 -4.03 19.26
CA MET A 587 -4.20 -4.05 20.55
C MET A 587 -5.55 -4.79 20.53
N SER A 588 -6.11 -5.04 19.34
CA SER A 588 -7.41 -5.68 19.15
C SER A 588 -7.33 -6.72 18.03
N GLU A 589 -8.05 -7.83 18.22
CA GLU A 589 -8.19 -8.90 17.23
C GLU A 589 -9.39 -8.68 16.29
N GLY A 590 -10.13 -7.57 16.50
CA GLY A 590 -11.21 -7.14 15.62
C GLY A 590 -12.59 -7.58 16.04
N SER A 591 -13.54 -7.73 15.13
CA SER A 591 -14.90 -8.23 15.43
C SER A 591 -15.65 -8.59 14.15
N VAL A 592 -16.74 -9.34 14.26
CA VAL A 592 -17.66 -9.57 13.16
C VAL A 592 -19.10 -9.70 13.64
N ILE A 593 -20.00 -9.01 12.93
CA ILE A 593 -21.43 -9.20 13.09
C ILE A 593 -21.95 -9.97 11.87
N VAL A 594 -22.70 -11.03 12.11
CA VAL A 594 -23.37 -11.80 11.04
C VAL A 594 -24.89 -11.67 11.17
N VAL A 595 -25.55 -11.31 10.09
CA VAL A 595 -27.01 -11.23 9.96
C VAL A 595 -27.46 -12.30 8.98
N VAL A 596 -28.27 -13.24 9.45
CA VAL A 596 -28.87 -14.30 8.62
C VAL A 596 -30.35 -14.00 8.39
N ALA A 597 -30.78 -14.00 7.14
CA ALA A 597 -32.18 -13.92 6.75
C ALA A 597 -32.59 -15.20 6.01
N THR A 598 -33.82 -15.64 6.16
CA THR A 598 -34.36 -16.75 5.36
C THR A 598 -35.87 -16.66 5.24
N ASP A 599 -36.44 -17.22 4.18
CA ASP A 599 -37.89 -17.43 4.04
C ASP A 599 -38.36 -18.84 4.46
N VAL A 600 -37.43 -19.72 4.86
CA VAL A 600 -37.78 -21.02 5.48
C VAL A 600 -38.56 -20.76 6.77
N PRO A 601 -39.78 -21.31 6.92
CA PRO A 601 -40.53 -21.19 8.16
C PRO A 601 -39.79 -21.88 9.31
N LEU A 602 -39.38 -21.10 10.32
CA LEU A 602 -38.60 -21.54 11.46
C LEU A 602 -39.18 -20.96 12.76
N ILE A 603 -38.93 -21.66 13.87
CA ILE A 603 -39.13 -21.14 15.23
C ILE A 603 -37.81 -20.62 15.81
N SER A 604 -37.88 -19.85 16.91
CA SER A 604 -36.70 -19.19 17.50
C SER A 604 -35.59 -20.17 17.91
N SER A 605 -35.94 -21.32 18.49
CA SER A 605 -34.95 -22.34 18.85
C SER A 605 -34.19 -22.89 17.65
N GLN A 606 -34.84 -22.98 16.48
CA GLN A 606 -34.19 -23.37 15.23
C GLN A 606 -33.30 -22.22 14.72
N LEU A 607 -33.75 -20.96 14.78
CA LEU A 607 -32.92 -19.80 14.40
C LEU A 607 -31.68 -19.66 15.28
N ASN A 608 -31.76 -19.91 16.59
CA ASN A 608 -30.59 -19.98 17.48
C ASN A 608 -29.59 -21.05 17.02
N ARG A 609 -30.07 -22.19 16.51
CA ARG A 609 -29.22 -23.25 15.92
C ARG A 609 -28.63 -22.83 14.57
N LEU A 610 -29.38 -22.11 13.73
CA LEU A 610 -28.86 -21.52 12.49
C LEU A 610 -27.75 -20.51 12.78
N SER A 611 -27.91 -19.64 13.78
CA SER A 611 -26.89 -18.67 14.17
C SER A 611 -25.56 -19.34 14.56
N LYS A 612 -25.62 -20.53 15.19
CA LYS A 612 -24.42 -21.35 15.47
C LYS A 612 -23.75 -21.91 14.21
N ARG A 613 -24.46 -22.03 13.09
CA ARG A 613 -23.88 -22.50 11.82
C ARG A 613 -23.12 -21.39 11.10
N ALA A 614 -23.54 -20.14 11.23
CA ALA A 614 -22.77 -19.01 10.72
C ALA A 614 -21.35 -18.97 11.33
N ALA A 615 -21.21 -19.30 12.62
CA ALA A 615 -19.90 -19.46 13.27
C ALA A 615 -18.98 -20.49 12.59
N LEU A 616 -19.54 -21.58 12.03
CA LEU A 616 -18.75 -22.55 11.27
C LEU A 616 -18.26 -21.96 9.94
N GLY A 617 -19.06 -21.12 9.28
CA GLY A 617 -18.65 -20.36 8.09
C GLY A 617 -17.52 -19.38 8.40
N LEU A 618 -17.59 -18.66 9.52
CA LEU A 618 -16.48 -17.82 10.01
C LEU A 618 -15.21 -18.66 10.23
N GLY A 619 -15.34 -19.82 10.88
CA GLY A 619 -14.22 -20.74 11.10
C GLY A 619 -13.57 -21.23 9.80
N ARG A 620 -14.34 -21.48 8.74
CA ARG A 620 -13.82 -21.90 7.42
C ARG A 620 -12.96 -20.84 6.74
N THR A 621 -13.14 -19.56 7.08
CA THR A 621 -12.28 -18.46 6.61
C THR A 621 -11.03 -18.24 7.46
N GLY A 622 -10.89 -18.93 8.59
CA GLY A 622 -9.77 -18.79 9.52
C GLY A 622 -10.07 -18.02 10.80
N SER A 623 -11.35 -17.77 11.13
CA SER A 623 -11.71 -17.30 12.48
C SER A 623 -11.32 -18.34 13.52
N TYR A 624 -10.83 -17.84 14.66
CA TYR A 624 -10.64 -18.64 15.87
C TYR A 624 -11.30 -17.97 17.09
N ALA A 625 -12.21 -17.01 16.86
CA ALA A 625 -12.91 -16.25 17.90
C ALA A 625 -11.97 -15.74 18.99
N ALA A 626 -10.98 -14.94 18.56
CA ALA A 626 -9.93 -14.44 19.43
C ALA A 626 -10.50 -13.68 20.64
N SER A 627 -9.75 -13.62 21.75
CA SER A 627 -10.27 -13.13 23.03
C SER A 627 -10.90 -11.74 22.97
N THR A 628 -10.30 -10.80 22.22
CA THR A 628 -10.80 -9.44 22.05
C THR A 628 -11.70 -9.27 20.82
N SER A 629 -12.12 -10.38 20.21
CA SER A 629 -12.93 -10.36 19.00
C SER A 629 -14.41 -10.61 19.22
N GLY A 630 -15.23 -9.56 19.21
CA GLY A 630 -16.69 -9.69 19.30
C GLY A 630 -17.27 -10.36 18.06
N GLU A 631 -17.73 -11.61 18.18
CA GLU A 631 -18.31 -12.39 17.09
C GLU A 631 -19.76 -12.76 17.44
N ILE A 632 -20.71 -11.97 16.91
CA ILE A 632 -22.12 -12.02 17.31
C ILE A 632 -23.00 -12.22 16.07
N ILE A 633 -23.95 -13.15 16.17
CA ILE A 633 -24.81 -13.57 15.07
C ILE A 633 -26.27 -13.33 15.45
N VAL A 634 -27.04 -12.72 14.55
CA VAL A 634 -28.51 -12.62 14.62
C VAL A 634 -29.13 -13.25 13.39
N ALA A 635 -30.22 -13.99 13.56
CA ALA A 635 -30.94 -14.66 12.48
C ALA A 635 -32.44 -14.35 12.55
N PHE A 636 -33.10 -14.14 11.42
CA PHE A 636 -34.55 -13.99 11.34
C PHE A 636 -35.15 -14.72 10.14
N SER A 637 -36.40 -15.15 10.29
CA SER A 637 -37.18 -15.80 9.24
C SER A 637 -38.37 -14.95 8.80
N THR A 638 -38.57 -14.79 7.49
CA THR A 638 -39.76 -14.19 6.89
C THR A 638 -40.90 -15.19 6.69
N GLY A 639 -40.65 -16.48 6.91
CA GLY A 639 -41.62 -17.57 6.75
C GLY A 639 -42.73 -17.60 7.81
N ASN A 640 -42.52 -16.90 8.94
CA ASN A 640 -43.56 -16.64 9.94
C ASN A 640 -43.67 -15.15 10.22
N ARG A 641 -44.87 -14.61 10.07
CA ARG A 641 -45.22 -13.23 10.41
C ARG A 641 -46.42 -13.20 11.32
N LYS A 642 -46.31 -12.53 12.47
CA LYS A 642 -47.42 -12.37 13.41
C LYS A 642 -47.65 -10.92 13.80
N PRO A 643 -48.92 -10.47 13.86
CA PRO A 643 -49.24 -9.15 14.40
C PRO A 643 -48.60 -8.94 15.77
N ARG A 644 -48.23 -7.69 16.06
CA ARG A 644 -47.88 -7.30 17.45
C ARG A 644 -49.09 -7.61 18.36
N PRO A 645 -48.88 -8.14 19.58
CA PRO A 645 -49.97 -8.50 20.47
C PRO A 645 -50.81 -7.26 20.81
N SER A 646 -52.13 -7.44 20.86
CA SER A 646 -53.08 -6.43 21.33
C SER A 646 -54.08 -7.07 22.30
N PRO A 647 -54.70 -6.30 23.21
CA PRO A 647 -55.72 -6.81 24.12
C PRO A 647 -56.94 -7.43 23.41
N SER A 648 -57.21 -7.01 22.16
CA SER A 648 -58.29 -7.52 21.32
C SER A 648 -57.88 -8.68 20.40
N GLY A 649 -56.62 -9.11 20.45
CA GLY A 649 -56.06 -10.17 19.60
C GLY A 649 -56.36 -11.58 20.09
N SER A 650 -55.99 -12.57 19.27
CA SER A 650 -56.09 -13.99 19.66
C SER A 650 -55.09 -14.35 20.76
N ASN A 651 -55.54 -15.11 21.76
CA ASN A 651 -54.67 -15.68 22.81
C ASN A 651 -53.65 -16.70 22.28
N PHE A 652 -53.88 -17.24 21.08
CA PHE A 652 -53.04 -18.27 20.48
C PHE A 652 -52.52 -17.82 19.11
N ILE A 653 -51.26 -18.18 18.83
CA ILE A 653 -50.62 -18.00 17.52
C ILE A 653 -50.14 -19.34 16.99
N THR A 654 -50.25 -19.52 15.67
CA THR A 654 -49.74 -20.71 14.98
C THR A 654 -48.48 -20.36 14.19
N LEU A 655 -47.38 -21.04 14.46
CA LEU A 655 -46.14 -20.93 13.69
C LEU A 655 -45.96 -22.18 12.84
N LYS A 656 -45.57 -21.98 11.58
CA LYS A 656 -45.12 -23.08 10.70
C LYS A 656 -43.63 -23.28 10.93
N CYS A 657 -43.16 -24.51 11.07
CA CYS A 657 -41.73 -24.78 11.08
C CYS A 657 -41.40 -25.96 10.18
N ILE A 658 -40.20 -25.94 9.61
CA ILE A 658 -39.60 -27.12 9.01
C ILE A 658 -39.34 -28.17 10.10
N SER A 659 -39.54 -29.44 9.77
CA SER A 659 -39.14 -30.55 10.64
C SER A 659 -37.62 -30.56 10.81
N ASP A 660 -37.15 -30.81 12.04
CA ASP A 660 -35.72 -30.91 12.34
C ASP A 660 -35.02 -32.00 11.53
N TYR A 661 -35.74 -33.01 11.04
CA TYR A 661 -35.19 -34.03 10.15
C TYR A 661 -34.67 -33.45 8.82
N HIS A 662 -35.26 -32.35 8.33
CA HIS A 662 -34.93 -31.74 7.04
C HIS A 662 -34.10 -30.45 7.14
N ILE A 663 -33.77 -30.00 8.36
CA ILE A 663 -33.13 -28.68 8.57
C ILE A 663 -31.65 -28.62 8.13
N ASN A 664 -30.99 -29.76 7.95
CA ASN A 664 -29.55 -29.80 7.65
C ASN A 664 -29.17 -29.05 6.36
N LEU A 665 -30.05 -29.06 5.35
CA LEU A 665 -29.80 -28.31 4.11
C LEU A 665 -29.78 -26.79 4.35
N VAL A 666 -30.59 -26.31 5.30
CA VAL A 666 -30.58 -24.92 5.75
C VAL A 666 -29.30 -24.60 6.52
N TYR A 667 -28.77 -25.55 7.30
CA TYR A 667 -27.49 -25.38 7.97
C TYR A 667 -26.34 -25.25 7.01
N GLU A 668 -26.26 -26.13 6.00
CA GLU A 668 -25.24 -26.07 4.97
C GLU A 668 -25.30 -24.73 4.22
N ALA A 669 -26.50 -24.30 3.83
CA ALA A 669 -26.72 -23.00 3.19
C ALA A 669 -26.19 -21.82 4.02
N VAL A 670 -26.42 -21.82 5.35
CA VAL A 670 -25.90 -20.77 6.24
C VAL A 670 -24.37 -20.79 6.31
N VAL A 671 -23.75 -21.99 6.40
CA VAL A 671 -22.28 -22.11 6.44
C VAL A 671 -21.68 -21.55 5.15
N GLU A 672 -22.16 -22.01 3.99
CA GLU A 672 -21.64 -21.59 2.69
C GLU A 672 -21.85 -20.09 2.43
N ALA A 673 -23.04 -19.57 2.72
CA ALA A 673 -23.34 -18.15 2.53
C ALA A 673 -22.53 -17.27 3.50
N THR A 674 -22.23 -17.73 4.72
CA THR A 674 -21.40 -16.97 5.66
C THR A 674 -19.94 -16.94 5.21
N GLU A 675 -19.39 -18.09 4.78
CA GLU A 675 -18.03 -18.18 4.24
C GLU A 675 -17.86 -17.24 3.02
N GLU A 676 -18.77 -17.32 2.05
CA GLU A 676 -18.71 -16.46 0.86
C GLU A 676 -18.95 -14.98 1.19
N ALA A 677 -19.83 -14.65 2.15
CA ALA A 677 -20.04 -13.27 2.56
C ALA A 677 -18.78 -12.65 3.17
N VAL A 678 -18.02 -13.38 4.00
CA VAL A 678 -16.73 -12.90 4.53
C VAL A 678 -15.72 -12.68 3.42
N LEU A 679 -15.60 -13.62 2.47
CA LEU A 679 -14.71 -13.45 1.32
C LEU A 679 -15.10 -12.23 0.49
N ASN A 680 -16.40 -12.06 0.17
CA ASN A 680 -16.87 -10.90 -0.56
C ASN A 680 -16.61 -9.59 0.19
N ALA A 681 -16.68 -9.57 1.52
CA ALA A 681 -16.35 -8.39 2.31
C ALA A 681 -14.90 -7.91 2.11
N ILE A 682 -13.97 -8.85 1.94
CA ILE A 682 -12.53 -8.57 1.75
C ILE A 682 -12.23 -8.30 0.26
N PHE A 683 -12.82 -9.10 -0.63
CA PHE A 683 -12.57 -9.04 -2.07
C PHE A 683 -13.14 -7.77 -2.71
N CYS A 684 -14.32 -7.35 -2.26
CA CYS A 684 -14.97 -6.13 -2.73
C CYS A 684 -14.36 -4.85 -2.13
N SER A 685 -13.49 -4.96 -1.13
CA SER A 685 -12.86 -3.82 -0.46
C SER A 685 -11.61 -3.33 -1.17
N GLY A 686 -11.58 -2.02 -1.43
CA GLY A 686 -10.38 -1.31 -1.86
C GLY A 686 -9.46 -1.01 -0.67
N GLY A 687 -8.18 -0.76 -0.94
CA GLY A 687 -7.27 -0.36 0.11
C GLY A 687 -7.67 1.02 0.64
N MET A 688 -7.51 1.23 1.95
CA MET A 688 -8.03 2.41 2.64
C MET A 688 -6.96 3.07 3.50
N SER A 689 -6.76 4.37 3.27
CA SER A 689 -6.00 5.24 4.17
C SER A 689 -6.90 5.75 5.28
N GLY A 690 -6.39 5.82 6.51
CA GLY A 690 -7.14 6.27 7.68
C GLY A 690 -6.33 7.21 8.58
N ARG A 691 -6.79 7.35 9.83
CA ARG A 691 -6.14 8.16 10.86
C ARG A 691 -4.66 7.81 11.03
N LEU A 692 -3.87 8.77 11.51
CA LEU A 692 -2.43 8.58 11.74
C LEU A 692 -1.67 8.11 10.49
N GLN A 693 -2.16 8.44 9.29
CA GLN A 693 -1.60 8.00 8.01
C GLN A 693 -1.53 6.46 7.86
N ARG A 694 -2.32 5.72 8.63
CA ARG A 694 -2.38 4.25 8.52
C ARG A 694 -2.95 3.86 7.17
N TRP A 695 -2.43 2.78 6.63
CA TRP A 695 -2.87 2.17 5.39
C TRP A 695 -3.28 0.73 5.66
N CYS A 696 -4.48 0.37 5.20
CA CYS A 696 -4.96 -1.00 5.17
C CYS A 696 -5.02 -1.46 3.71
N PRO A 697 -4.24 -2.46 3.29
CA PRO A 697 -4.18 -2.90 1.90
C PRO A 697 -5.46 -3.62 1.48
N ALA A 698 -5.82 -3.54 0.20
CA ALA A 698 -6.78 -4.49 -0.35
C ALA A 698 -6.13 -5.86 -0.52
N ILE A 699 -6.93 -6.92 -0.51
CA ILE A 699 -6.45 -8.25 -0.87
C ILE A 699 -5.98 -8.28 -2.34
N PRO A 700 -4.80 -8.82 -2.65
CA PRO A 700 -4.31 -8.90 -4.02
C PRO A 700 -4.98 -10.07 -4.77
N HIS A 701 -6.01 -9.77 -5.58
CA HIS A 701 -6.80 -10.80 -6.28
C HIS A 701 -5.93 -11.74 -7.12
N ASP A 702 -5.07 -11.20 -7.98
CA ASP A 702 -4.21 -12.00 -8.88
C ASP A 702 -3.30 -12.95 -8.10
N ARG A 703 -2.74 -12.46 -6.99
CA ARG A 703 -1.87 -13.25 -6.12
C ARG A 703 -2.63 -14.36 -5.40
N VAL A 704 -3.84 -14.08 -4.93
CA VAL A 704 -4.72 -15.11 -4.33
C VAL A 704 -5.02 -16.20 -5.36
N LEU A 705 -5.39 -15.82 -6.59
CA LEU A 705 -5.69 -16.79 -7.65
C LEU A 705 -4.46 -17.61 -8.03
N GLU A 706 -3.28 -16.99 -8.10
CA GLU A 706 -2.02 -17.71 -8.35
C GLU A 706 -1.75 -18.77 -7.27
N ILE A 707 -1.96 -18.42 -5.99
CA ILE A 707 -1.79 -19.35 -4.86
C ILE A 707 -2.76 -20.53 -4.96
N LEU A 708 -4.03 -20.27 -5.32
CA LEU A 708 -5.05 -21.31 -5.47
C LEU A 708 -4.76 -22.21 -6.69
N HIS A 709 -4.36 -21.65 -7.83
CA HIS A 709 -4.01 -22.42 -9.02
C HIS A 709 -2.81 -23.35 -8.79
N LYS A 710 -1.76 -22.87 -8.09
CA LYS A 710 -0.58 -23.69 -7.74
C LYS A 710 -0.89 -24.90 -6.87
N ARG A 711 -2.04 -24.94 -6.19
CA ARG A 711 -2.47 -26.06 -5.38
C ARG A 711 -3.27 -27.09 -6.19
N ASN A 712 -3.99 -26.63 -7.21
CA ASN A 712 -4.91 -27.45 -8.00
C ASN A 712 -4.24 -28.09 -9.24
N GLY A 713 -3.06 -27.62 -9.64
CA GLY A 713 -2.16 -28.31 -10.58
C GLY A 713 -1.10 -29.10 -9.84
#